data_AF-A0A060X9N0-F1
#
_entry.id   AF-A0A060X9N0-F1
#
_cell.length_a   1.000
_cell.length_b   1.000
_cell.length_c   1.000
_cell.angle_alpha   90.00
_cell.angle_beta   90.00
_cell.angle_gamma   90.00
#
_symmetry.space_group_name_H-M   'P 1'
#
loop_
_entity.id
_entity.type
_entity.pdbx_description
1 polymer ?
#
loop_
_entity_poly.entity_id
_entity_poly.type
_entity_poly.pdbx_seq_one_letter_code
_entity_poly.pdbx_strand_id
1 'polypeptide(L)'
;MGVDLRCQVNNHAHRTGEMDLERLLVRRGQPFSLALQCSTPLPPKHKLAMILHLGKEGEVVVKVLDARAGRDKWWFRQQKAQNEVLLTVHSPADTPVGIYSVTLLLLSPDGHILEQTTPETFYLLFNPWCKADSVYLPDEELLEEYILNENGLLYQGSWDQISSLSWNFGQFEQDVVDICFEILNNSPAALKNPEIDTANRADPVYVSRTITAMVRNGQMKQTLSYRTVLLAQTGICSGILPMVVLNTGAHQGCVLSPLLYSLFTQDCTARHDYNTIIKFADDTTVVGLITDNDETAYREVVRDLAVWCQDNKLSLNVIKTKEIIVDCRRKRTKHTPILIDGAVVEQVNANDDRGVVLGRWDGKYDDGVSPTRWTGSVAILRRWREAGAQRVRYGQCWVFSGVACTVLRCLGIPTRPVTNYTSAHDTDGNLNVDYLYDEQLKSVSEGRKDMIWNYHCWVESWMDREDLPKGYDGWQALDPTPQERSDGVYCCGPCPVKAVRDGDVGMKYDAAFVFSEVNADLVTWIVYPDGQRSQVSLNQKTVGRNISTKSVYGDYREDITKHYKYPEGSVKEREVYEKAGRRVTQLNGAPGQLELKIKHAQAILGTDFDVIVEVHNVGGEDTPAQLTVTSNAVTYNSLHRGECQRRTASLTVPAQKAHKEVMRLRYDHYGACVSEHNLIRVTALLQASSQPDVILQEVNIPLSMPQLHVKVVGDAVVSQKLIAHISFTNPLPITLRGGVFTVEGAGLTAPRELQAPGNIGPGEDVKVKLSFKPTRAGLRKLMVDFDADRLRDVKGIATLIVRDRLTVN
;
A
#
# COMPACT_ATOMS: atom_id res chain seq x y z
N MET A 1 -20.54 40.61 -19.16
CA MET A 1 -20.48 39.39 -19.97
C MET A 1 -20.62 38.20 -19.04
N GLY A 2 -21.43 37.19 -19.40
CA GLY A 2 -21.54 35.93 -18.65
C GLY A 2 -20.88 34.78 -19.42
N VAL A 3 -20.35 33.78 -18.72
CA VAL A 3 -19.73 32.60 -19.34
C VAL A 3 -20.55 31.38 -19.01
N ASP A 4 -21.03 30.69 -20.04
CA ASP A 4 -21.60 29.35 -19.92
C ASP A 4 -20.50 28.32 -20.27
N LEU A 5 -20.15 27.50 -19.28
CA LEU A 5 -19.13 26.45 -19.40
C LEU A 5 -19.61 25.22 -20.19
N ARG A 6 -20.91 25.14 -20.53
CA ARG A 6 -21.52 24.03 -21.27
C ARG A 6 -21.20 22.65 -20.68
N CYS A 7 -21.22 22.56 -19.35
CA CYS A 7 -20.72 21.44 -18.56
C CYS A 7 -21.24 20.08 -19.07
N GLN A 8 -22.54 19.91 -19.25
CA GLN A 8 -23.11 18.62 -19.67
C GLN A 8 -22.55 18.13 -21.02
N VAL A 9 -22.43 19.01 -22.02
CA VAL A 9 -21.94 18.65 -23.36
C VAL A 9 -20.46 18.32 -23.32
N ASN A 10 -19.67 19.16 -22.64
CA ASN A 10 -18.24 18.94 -22.51
C ASN A 10 -17.95 17.68 -21.68
N ASN A 11 -18.58 17.51 -20.52
CA ASN A 11 -18.33 16.37 -19.65
C ASN A 11 -18.74 15.05 -20.32
N HIS A 12 -19.81 15.04 -21.13
CA HIS A 12 -20.15 13.88 -21.95
C HIS A 12 -19.03 13.56 -22.96
N ALA A 13 -18.59 14.55 -23.74
CA ALA A 13 -17.53 14.38 -24.74
C ALA A 13 -16.17 13.98 -24.12
N HIS A 14 -15.91 14.40 -22.89
CA HIS A 14 -14.67 14.13 -22.16
C HIS A 14 -14.76 12.91 -21.24
N ARG A 15 -15.88 12.18 -21.23
CA ARG A 15 -16.09 11.00 -20.38
C ARG A 15 -15.86 11.31 -18.89
N THR A 16 -16.47 12.39 -18.43
CA THR A 16 -16.45 12.89 -17.05
C THR A 16 -17.85 13.19 -16.53
N GLY A 17 -18.91 12.92 -17.30
CA GLY A 17 -20.30 13.17 -16.91
C GLY A 17 -20.78 12.36 -15.69
N GLU A 18 -20.16 11.21 -15.41
CA GLU A 18 -20.44 10.45 -14.18
C GLU A 18 -19.90 11.14 -12.92
N MET A 19 -18.86 11.97 -13.03
CA MET A 19 -18.24 12.66 -11.90
C MET A 19 -19.10 13.83 -11.43
N ASP A 20 -19.56 14.64 -12.39
CA ASP A 20 -20.38 15.81 -12.15
C ASP A 20 -21.04 16.27 -13.46
N LEU A 21 -22.23 16.85 -13.38
CA LEU A 21 -22.95 17.44 -14.53
C LEU A 21 -23.04 18.97 -14.43
N GLU A 22 -22.80 19.53 -13.25
CA GLU A 22 -22.91 20.97 -12.95
C GLU A 22 -21.56 21.68 -13.05
N ARG A 23 -20.47 21.01 -12.65
CA ARG A 23 -19.10 21.53 -12.77
C ARG A 23 -18.46 21.10 -14.08
N LEU A 24 -17.56 21.90 -14.65
CA LEU A 24 -16.83 21.54 -15.87
C LEU A 24 -15.61 20.67 -15.53
N LEU A 25 -15.61 19.43 -16.01
CA LEU A 25 -14.49 18.50 -15.89
C LEU A 25 -14.08 18.05 -17.29
N VAL A 26 -12.85 18.36 -17.67
CA VAL A 26 -12.31 18.07 -19.00
C VAL A 26 -10.98 17.33 -18.90
N ARG A 27 -10.54 16.78 -20.02
CA ARG A 27 -9.28 16.04 -20.14
C ARG A 27 -8.34 16.77 -21.09
N ARG A 28 -7.07 16.83 -20.74
CA ARG A 28 -6.04 17.54 -21.51
C ARG A 28 -5.89 17.02 -22.95
N GLY A 29 -5.38 17.84 -23.86
CA GLY A 29 -5.23 17.47 -25.28
C GLY A 29 -6.53 17.36 -26.10
N GLN A 30 -7.71 17.42 -25.46
CA GLN A 30 -9.02 17.39 -26.12
C GLN A 30 -9.70 18.77 -26.01
N PRO A 31 -10.28 19.28 -27.11
CA PRO A 31 -10.95 20.58 -27.08
C PRO A 31 -12.31 20.54 -26.40
N PHE A 32 -12.64 21.63 -25.72
CA PHE A 32 -13.95 21.88 -25.08
C PHE A 32 -14.48 23.25 -25.47
N SER A 33 -15.78 23.48 -25.32
CA SER A 33 -16.43 24.71 -25.79
C SER A 33 -17.05 25.52 -24.65
N LEU A 34 -16.83 26.83 -24.66
CA LEU A 34 -17.45 27.80 -23.76
C LEU A 34 -18.35 28.74 -24.58
N ALA A 35 -19.46 29.21 -24.01
CA ALA A 35 -20.31 30.21 -24.64
C ALA A 35 -20.25 31.52 -23.86
N LEU A 36 -19.81 32.59 -24.51
CA LEU A 36 -19.80 33.93 -23.96
C LEU A 36 -21.13 34.62 -24.29
N GLN A 37 -21.92 34.89 -23.26
CA GLN A 37 -23.16 35.64 -23.35
C GLN A 37 -22.84 37.14 -23.31
N CYS A 38 -23.13 37.83 -24.41
CA CYS A 38 -22.92 39.26 -24.55
C CYS A 38 -24.27 39.98 -24.53
N SER A 39 -24.42 41.00 -23.67
CA SER A 39 -25.60 41.87 -23.66
C SER A 39 -25.71 42.73 -24.92
N THR A 40 -24.58 43.01 -25.57
CA THR A 40 -24.48 43.69 -26.86
C THR A 40 -23.47 42.98 -27.76
N PRO A 41 -23.63 43.00 -29.10
CA PRO A 41 -22.65 42.42 -30.02
C PRO A 41 -21.23 42.96 -29.77
N LEU A 42 -20.23 42.07 -29.78
CA LEU A 42 -18.83 42.46 -29.63
C LEU A 42 -18.43 43.47 -30.73
N PRO A 43 -17.90 44.65 -30.37
CA PRO A 43 -17.58 45.64 -31.40
C PRO A 43 -16.44 45.15 -32.31
N PRO A 44 -16.46 45.46 -33.62
CA PRO A 44 -15.63 44.76 -34.62
C PRO A 44 -14.12 44.86 -34.43
N LYS A 45 -13.63 45.91 -33.76
CA LYS A 45 -12.19 46.17 -33.55
C LYS A 45 -11.67 45.70 -32.19
N HIS A 46 -12.55 45.25 -31.31
CA HIS A 46 -12.18 44.80 -29.96
C HIS A 46 -11.74 43.34 -30.00
N LYS A 47 -10.84 42.97 -29.08
CA LYS A 47 -10.27 41.62 -29.02
C LYS A 47 -10.68 40.93 -27.73
N LEU A 48 -10.89 39.63 -27.80
CA LEU A 48 -11.00 38.79 -26.61
C LEU A 48 -9.62 38.24 -26.26
N ALA A 49 -9.26 38.29 -24.99
CA ALA A 49 -8.13 37.56 -24.44
C ALA A 49 -8.62 36.60 -23.35
N MET A 50 -7.96 35.45 -23.25
CA MET A 50 -8.28 34.44 -22.24
C MET A 50 -7.04 34.19 -21.38
N ILE A 51 -7.24 34.23 -20.07
CA ILE A 51 -6.23 33.95 -19.07
C ILE A 51 -6.72 32.80 -18.21
N LEU A 52 -5.85 31.81 -17.99
CA LEU A 52 -6.10 30.73 -17.06
C LEU A 52 -5.18 30.90 -15.84
N HIS A 53 -5.71 30.64 -14.66
CA HIS A 53 -4.93 30.52 -13.44
C HIS A 53 -5.06 29.09 -12.94
N LEU A 54 -3.93 28.43 -12.71
CA LEU A 54 -3.85 27.07 -12.20
C LEU A 54 -3.37 27.09 -10.74
N GLY A 55 -4.04 26.28 -9.92
CA GLY A 55 -3.74 26.13 -8.50
C GLY A 55 -4.66 26.98 -7.63
N LYS A 56 -4.55 26.82 -6.30
CA LYS A 56 -5.51 27.38 -5.35
C LYS A 56 -5.41 28.90 -5.24
N GLU A 57 -4.20 29.44 -5.38
CA GLU A 57 -3.92 30.88 -5.32
C GLU A 57 -3.54 31.45 -6.70
N GLY A 58 -3.69 30.64 -7.76
CA GLY A 58 -3.30 31.02 -9.11
C GLY A 58 -1.78 31.02 -9.31
N GLU A 59 -1.11 30.03 -8.70
CA GLU A 59 0.33 29.82 -8.68
C GLU A 59 0.94 29.85 -10.08
N VAL A 60 0.21 29.34 -11.09
CA VAL A 60 0.65 29.35 -12.49
C VAL A 60 -0.36 30.09 -13.35
N VAL A 61 0.08 31.12 -14.07
CA VAL A 61 -0.76 31.91 -14.98
C VAL A 61 -0.45 31.54 -16.44
N VAL A 62 -1.48 31.18 -17.19
CA VAL A 62 -1.37 30.79 -18.60
C VAL A 62 -2.14 31.77 -19.47
N LYS A 63 -1.45 32.44 -20.38
CA LYS A 63 -2.08 33.25 -21.43
C LYS A 63 -2.43 32.36 -22.61
N VAL A 64 -3.72 32.31 -22.96
CA VAL A 64 -4.23 31.49 -24.06
C VAL A 64 -4.17 32.28 -25.36
N LEU A 65 -3.62 31.68 -26.41
CA LEU A 65 -3.45 32.33 -27.72
C LEU A 65 -4.77 32.36 -28.51
N ASP A 66 -4.96 33.38 -29.35
CA ASP A 66 -6.16 33.58 -30.18
C ASP A 66 -6.15 32.76 -31.50
N ALA A 67 -5.05 32.04 -31.75
CA ALA A 67 -4.90 31.10 -32.84
C ALA A 67 -3.88 30.02 -32.47
N ARG A 68 -3.90 28.91 -33.22
CA ARG A 68 -2.96 27.81 -33.03
C ARG A 68 -1.54 28.26 -33.37
N ALA A 69 -0.64 28.24 -32.39
CA ALA A 69 0.78 28.58 -32.56
C ALA A 69 1.75 27.41 -32.29
N GLY A 70 1.25 26.24 -31.86
CA GLY A 70 2.06 25.07 -31.49
C GLY A 70 1.17 23.89 -31.05
N ARG A 71 1.80 22.76 -30.71
CA ARG A 71 1.10 21.62 -30.06
C ARG A 71 1.15 21.68 -28.54
N ASP A 72 2.13 22.40 -28.00
CA ASP A 72 2.49 22.62 -26.60
C ASP A 72 1.88 23.91 -26.01
N LYS A 73 1.05 24.63 -26.77
CA LYS A 73 0.46 25.91 -26.36
C LYS A 73 -1.05 25.84 -26.25
N TRP A 74 -1.58 26.46 -25.20
CA TRP A 74 -3.00 26.74 -25.07
C TRP A 74 -3.44 27.75 -26.12
N TRP A 75 -4.54 27.48 -26.80
CA TRP A 75 -5.16 28.41 -27.75
C TRP A 75 -6.67 28.24 -27.78
N PHE A 76 -7.40 29.27 -28.24
CA PHE A 76 -8.84 29.18 -28.44
C PHE A 76 -9.23 29.67 -29.83
N ARG A 77 -10.34 29.14 -30.35
CA ARG A 77 -10.96 29.58 -31.59
C ARG A 77 -12.30 30.24 -31.29
N GLN A 78 -12.48 31.44 -31.82
CA GLN A 78 -13.74 32.17 -31.72
C GLN A 78 -14.66 31.84 -32.92
N GLN A 79 -15.94 31.56 -32.64
CA GLN A 79 -17.00 31.43 -33.63
C GLN A 79 -18.20 32.27 -33.20
N LYS A 80 -18.70 33.12 -34.09
CA LYS A 80 -19.90 33.94 -33.81
C LYS A 80 -21.15 33.08 -33.99
N ALA A 81 -21.99 33.03 -32.96
CA ALA A 81 -23.39 32.62 -33.06
C ALA A 81 -24.28 33.88 -32.91
N GLN A 82 -25.61 33.73 -33.05
CA GLN A 82 -26.53 34.88 -33.16
C GLN A 82 -26.41 35.86 -31.97
N ASN A 83 -26.57 35.36 -30.74
CA ASN A 83 -26.55 36.17 -29.51
C ASN A 83 -25.43 35.78 -28.53
N GLU A 84 -24.58 34.83 -28.92
CA GLU A 84 -23.48 34.31 -28.09
C GLU A 84 -22.22 34.15 -28.93
N VAL A 85 -21.07 34.17 -28.27
CA VAL A 85 -19.78 33.87 -28.90
C VAL A 85 -19.28 32.54 -28.40
N LEU A 86 -19.19 31.56 -29.30
CA LEU A 86 -18.65 30.24 -29.00
C LEU A 86 -17.13 30.28 -29.03
N LEU A 87 -16.51 29.84 -27.94
CA LEU A 87 -15.06 29.74 -27.78
C LEU A 87 -14.69 28.26 -27.66
N THR A 88 -14.03 27.70 -28.68
CA THR A 88 -13.46 26.35 -28.58
C THR A 88 -12.04 26.46 -28.02
N VAL A 89 -11.82 25.97 -26.82
CA VAL A 89 -10.53 25.99 -26.11
C VAL A 89 -9.77 24.70 -26.39
N HIS A 90 -8.49 24.82 -26.71
CA HIS A 90 -7.58 23.71 -26.95
C HIS A 90 -6.46 23.74 -25.93
N SER A 91 -6.39 22.69 -25.11
CA SER A 91 -5.28 22.45 -24.19
C SER A 91 -4.21 21.58 -24.85
N PRO A 92 -2.91 21.78 -24.53
CA PRO A 92 -1.86 20.82 -24.83
C PRO A 92 -2.12 19.48 -24.14
N ALA A 93 -1.56 18.39 -24.68
CA ALA A 93 -1.68 17.06 -24.07
C ALA A 93 -0.69 16.83 -22.90
N ASP A 94 0.27 17.73 -22.73
CA ASP A 94 1.34 17.73 -21.71
C ASP A 94 1.16 18.84 -20.67
N THR A 95 0.03 19.55 -20.69
CA THR A 95 -0.25 20.59 -19.67
C THR A 95 -0.50 19.95 -18.29
N PRO A 96 -0.19 20.65 -17.19
CA PRO A 96 -0.48 20.17 -15.84
C PRO A 96 -1.94 19.83 -15.60
N VAL A 97 -2.21 18.74 -14.87
CA VAL A 97 -3.56 18.45 -14.36
C VAL A 97 -3.81 19.26 -13.09
N GLY A 98 -5.06 19.66 -12.88
CA GLY A 98 -5.40 20.53 -11.75
C GLY A 98 -6.72 21.25 -11.88
N ILE A 99 -6.93 22.14 -10.93
CA ILE A 99 -8.08 23.05 -10.89
C ILE A 99 -7.63 24.36 -11.51
N TYR A 100 -8.29 24.73 -12.60
CA TYR A 100 -8.05 25.96 -13.34
C TYR A 100 -9.21 26.93 -13.13
N SER A 101 -8.93 28.23 -13.09
CA SER A 101 -9.93 29.28 -13.31
C SER A 101 -9.70 29.98 -14.64
N VAL A 102 -10.77 30.23 -15.38
CA VAL A 102 -10.74 30.95 -16.66
C VAL A 102 -11.33 32.35 -16.48
N THR A 103 -10.59 33.34 -16.98
CA THR A 103 -11.02 34.74 -17.05
C THR A 103 -10.94 35.21 -18.50
N LEU A 104 -12.03 35.80 -18.98
CA LEU A 104 -12.09 36.44 -20.30
C LEU A 104 -12.01 37.95 -20.15
N LEU A 105 -11.15 38.55 -20.97
CA LEU A 105 -10.93 39.99 -21.04
C LEU A 105 -11.40 40.51 -22.39
N LEU A 106 -12.24 41.53 -22.40
CA LEU A 106 -12.54 42.33 -23.58
C LEU A 106 -11.55 43.49 -23.63
N LEU A 107 -10.73 43.51 -24.67
CA LEU A 107 -9.70 44.51 -24.89
C LEU A 107 -10.12 45.51 -25.97
N SER A 108 -9.82 46.78 -25.73
CA SER A 108 -9.86 47.82 -26.75
C SER A 108 -8.81 47.56 -27.83
N PRO A 109 -8.90 48.20 -29.02
CA PRO A 109 -7.92 48.03 -30.10
C PRO A 109 -6.48 48.37 -29.69
N ASP A 110 -6.35 49.29 -28.73
CA ASP A 110 -5.15 49.80 -28.08
C ASP A 110 -4.70 48.96 -26.87
N GLY A 111 -5.42 47.88 -26.53
CA GLY A 111 -5.00 46.87 -25.57
C GLY A 111 -5.46 47.10 -24.12
N HIS A 112 -6.28 48.12 -23.86
CA HIS A 112 -6.83 48.37 -22.53
C HIS A 112 -7.99 47.41 -22.22
N ILE A 113 -8.05 46.92 -20.99
CA ILE A 113 -9.15 46.09 -20.51
C ILE A 113 -10.40 46.97 -20.36
N LEU A 114 -11.44 46.67 -21.14
CA LEU A 114 -12.73 47.36 -21.06
C LEU A 114 -13.71 46.63 -20.14
N GLU A 115 -13.66 45.30 -20.17
CA GLU A 115 -14.54 44.46 -19.36
C GLU A 115 -13.85 43.12 -19.08
N GLN A 116 -14.15 42.54 -17.93
CA GLN A 116 -13.61 41.26 -17.47
C GLN A 116 -14.76 40.41 -16.92
N THR A 117 -14.76 39.10 -17.22
CA THR A 117 -15.73 38.17 -16.65
C THR A 117 -15.36 37.79 -15.22
N THR A 118 -16.34 37.32 -14.45
CA THR A 118 -16.06 36.58 -13.22
C THR A 118 -15.22 35.33 -13.56
N PRO A 119 -14.23 34.97 -12.74
CA PRO A 119 -13.48 33.74 -12.93
C PRO A 119 -14.40 32.53 -12.78
N GLU A 120 -14.40 31.63 -13.77
CA GLU A 120 -15.12 30.37 -13.72
C GLU A 120 -14.13 29.21 -13.56
N THR A 121 -14.46 28.20 -12.76
CA THR A 121 -13.53 27.11 -12.42
C THR A 121 -13.82 25.84 -13.23
N PHE A 122 -12.77 25.15 -13.66
CA PHE A 122 -12.86 23.83 -14.28
C PHE A 122 -11.72 22.91 -13.86
N TYR A 123 -11.95 21.61 -13.95
CA TYR A 123 -10.96 20.57 -13.63
C TYR A 123 -10.37 20.05 -14.93
N LEU A 124 -9.06 19.89 -14.95
CA LEU A 124 -8.33 19.28 -16.06
C LEU A 124 -7.67 17.99 -15.58
N LEU A 125 -8.04 16.87 -16.20
CA LEU A 125 -7.55 15.52 -15.90
C LEU A 125 -6.62 15.01 -17.00
N PHE A 126 -5.92 13.91 -16.72
CA PHE A 126 -5.19 13.13 -17.74
C PHE A 126 -6.17 12.57 -18.79
N ASN A 127 -5.67 12.38 -20.02
CA ASN A 127 -6.48 11.95 -21.14
C ASN A 127 -5.95 10.67 -21.81
N PRO A 128 -6.36 9.49 -21.32
CA PRO A 128 -5.88 8.24 -21.87
C PRO A 128 -6.49 7.88 -23.24
N TRP A 129 -7.44 8.68 -23.75
CA TRP A 129 -7.97 8.60 -25.12
C TRP A 129 -7.19 9.48 -26.12
N CYS A 130 -6.32 10.38 -25.64
CA CYS A 130 -5.56 11.27 -26.49
C CYS A 130 -4.21 10.66 -26.86
N LYS A 131 -3.98 10.34 -28.14
CA LYS A 131 -2.71 9.75 -28.65
C LYS A 131 -1.42 10.51 -28.31
N ALA A 132 -1.53 11.80 -27.98
CA ALA A 132 -0.40 12.64 -27.64
C ALA A 132 -0.18 12.77 -26.13
N ASP A 133 -1.06 12.18 -25.32
CA ASP A 133 -0.94 12.15 -23.87
C ASP A 133 -0.08 10.95 -23.45
N SER A 134 0.81 11.14 -22.48
CA SER A 134 1.68 10.10 -21.95
C SER A 134 0.95 8.96 -21.23
N VAL A 135 -0.35 9.10 -20.94
CA VAL A 135 -1.20 8.00 -20.42
C VAL A 135 -2.06 7.34 -21.49
N TYR A 136 -1.81 7.60 -22.78
CA TYR A 136 -2.60 7.04 -23.86
C TYR A 136 -2.61 5.51 -23.85
N LEU A 137 -3.82 4.93 -23.83
CA LEU A 137 -4.01 3.49 -23.90
C LEU A 137 -4.87 3.18 -25.14
N PRO A 138 -4.31 2.55 -26.18
CA PRO A 138 -4.98 2.39 -27.49
C PRO A 138 -6.04 1.28 -27.52
N ASP A 139 -6.84 1.12 -26.46
CA ASP A 139 -7.85 0.08 -26.35
C ASP A 139 -9.01 0.56 -25.45
N GLU A 140 -10.21 0.68 -26.05
CA GLU A 140 -11.39 1.18 -25.35
C GLU A 140 -11.90 0.18 -24.29
N GLU A 141 -11.77 -1.13 -24.50
CA GLU A 141 -12.22 -2.14 -23.53
C GLU A 141 -11.32 -2.12 -22.28
N LEU A 142 -10.01 -1.95 -22.47
CA LEU A 142 -9.08 -1.74 -21.36
C LEU A 142 -9.37 -0.43 -20.62
N LEU A 143 -9.77 0.65 -21.32
CA LEU A 143 -10.14 1.92 -20.69
C LEU A 143 -11.46 1.85 -19.92
N GLU A 144 -12.43 1.08 -20.41
CA GLU A 144 -13.64 0.77 -19.65
C GLU A 144 -13.30 0.11 -18.30
N GLU A 145 -12.38 -0.86 -18.28
CA GLU A 145 -11.99 -1.52 -17.02
C GLU A 145 -11.07 -0.67 -16.14
N TYR A 146 -10.06 0.00 -16.72
CA TYR A 146 -8.97 0.62 -15.98
C TYR A 146 -9.16 2.11 -15.69
N ILE A 147 -10.21 2.74 -16.23
CA ILE A 147 -10.61 4.11 -15.90
C ILE A 147 -12.08 4.16 -15.44
N LEU A 148 -13.00 3.62 -16.23
CA LEU A 148 -14.44 3.88 -16.06
C LEU A 148 -15.10 2.92 -15.06
N ASN A 149 -14.60 1.71 -14.87
CA ASN A 149 -15.17 0.77 -13.92
C ASN A 149 -14.87 1.21 -12.46
N GLU A 150 -15.93 1.39 -11.67
CA GLU A 150 -15.86 1.74 -10.24
C GLU A 150 -15.87 0.51 -9.31
N ASN A 151 -16.12 -0.69 -9.86
CA ASN A 151 -16.26 -1.94 -9.10
C ASN A 151 -15.02 -2.81 -9.30
N GLY A 152 -14.15 -2.83 -8.29
CA GLY A 152 -12.93 -3.62 -8.27
C GLY A 152 -13.10 -5.02 -7.68
N LEU A 153 -12.10 -5.87 -7.95
CA LEU A 153 -11.92 -7.18 -7.32
C LEU A 153 -10.44 -7.31 -6.93
N LEU A 154 -10.18 -7.43 -5.63
CA LEU A 154 -8.85 -7.63 -5.04
C LEU A 154 -8.69 -9.10 -4.70
N TYR A 155 -7.53 -9.69 -4.99
CA TYR A 155 -7.28 -11.10 -4.67
C TYR A 155 -6.52 -11.24 -3.35
N GLN A 156 -6.86 -12.27 -2.57
CA GLN A 156 -6.36 -12.53 -1.23
C GLN A 156 -6.23 -14.06 -1.01
N GLY A 157 -5.99 -14.49 0.23
CA GLY A 157 -5.82 -15.90 0.58
C GLY A 157 -4.38 -16.36 0.34
N SER A 158 -4.18 -17.63 0.00
CA SER A 158 -2.89 -18.21 -0.35
C SER A 158 -2.83 -18.54 -1.85
N TRP A 159 -1.62 -18.80 -2.37
CA TRP A 159 -1.41 -19.09 -3.79
C TRP A 159 -2.20 -20.32 -4.28
N ASP A 160 -2.46 -21.28 -3.40
CA ASP A 160 -3.17 -22.54 -3.65
C ASP A 160 -4.67 -22.49 -3.30
N GLN A 161 -5.12 -21.48 -2.55
CA GLN A 161 -6.53 -21.24 -2.23
C GLN A 161 -6.83 -19.73 -2.31
N ILE A 162 -6.90 -19.24 -3.55
CA ILE A 162 -7.14 -17.83 -3.85
C ILE A 162 -8.61 -17.47 -3.57
N SER A 163 -8.80 -16.38 -2.84
CA SER A 163 -10.11 -15.76 -2.60
C SER A 163 -10.13 -14.34 -3.18
N SER A 164 -11.32 -13.75 -3.27
CA SER A 164 -11.51 -12.42 -3.84
C SER A 164 -12.36 -11.54 -2.94
N LEU A 165 -11.94 -10.28 -2.78
CA LEU A 165 -12.64 -9.21 -2.09
C LEU A 165 -13.14 -8.19 -3.12
N SER A 166 -14.45 -7.98 -3.19
CA SER A 166 -15.00 -6.87 -3.98
C SER A 166 -14.70 -5.53 -3.32
N TRP A 167 -14.36 -4.52 -4.12
CA TRP A 167 -13.95 -3.20 -3.64
C TRP A 167 -14.65 -2.08 -4.39
N ASN A 168 -15.27 -1.15 -3.65
CA ASN A 168 -15.81 0.07 -4.20
C ASN A 168 -14.70 1.10 -4.41
N PHE A 169 -14.24 1.30 -5.64
CA PHE A 169 -13.36 2.43 -5.93
C PHE A 169 -14.15 3.74 -5.82
N GLY A 170 -15.31 3.81 -6.49
CA GLY A 170 -16.24 4.93 -6.38
C GLY A 170 -15.63 6.28 -6.79
N GLN A 171 -14.72 6.28 -7.77
CA GLN A 171 -14.01 7.48 -8.23
C GLN A 171 -14.93 8.57 -8.80
N PHE A 172 -16.19 8.26 -9.11
CA PHE A 172 -17.16 9.22 -9.65
C PHE A 172 -18.17 9.71 -8.62
N GLU A 173 -18.02 9.37 -7.34
CA GLU A 173 -18.84 9.99 -6.30
C GLU A 173 -18.50 11.49 -6.16
N GLN A 174 -19.52 12.32 -5.94
CA GLN A 174 -19.55 13.79 -6.18
C GLN A 174 -18.36 14.60 -5.63
N ASP A 175 -17.71 14.14 -4.58
CA ASP A 175 -16.66 14.84 -3.84
C ASP A 175 -15.27 14.21 -4.00
N VAL A 176 -15.15 13.04 -4.62
CA VAL A 176 -13.91 12.26 -4.68
C VAL A 176 -12.84 12.97 -5.52
N VAL A 177 -13.21 13.56 -6.65
CA VAL A 177 -12.27 14.30 -7.51
C VAL A 177 -11.61 15.47 -6.78
N ASP A 178 -12.37 16.16 -5.93
CA ASP A 178 -11.85 17.22 -5.10
C ASP A 178 -10.85 16.67 -4.07
N ILE A 179 -11.14 15.50 -3.48
CA ILE A 179 -10.26 14.87 -2.48
C ILE A 179 -8.95 14.46 -3.15
N CYS A 180 -9.01 13.93 -4.38
CA CYS A 180 -7.83 13.57 -5.15
C CYS A 180 -6.89 14.76 -5.37
N PHE A 181 -7.43 15.94 -5.70
CA PHE A 181 -6.61 17.15 -5.82
C PHE A 181 -6.15 17.70 -4.46
N GLU A 182 -6.96 17.58 -3.39
CA GLU A 182 -6.53 17.89 -2.03
C GLU A 182 -5.35 17.02 -1.57
N ILE A 183 -5.32 15.74 -1.94
CA ILE A 183 -4.19 14.84 -1.65
C ILE A 183 -2.90 15.40 -2.27
N LEU A 184 -2.93 15.80 -3.54
CA LEU A 184 -1.78 16.42 -4.20
C LEU A 184 -1.35 17.71 -3.51
N ASN A 185 -2.32 18.57 -3.15
CA ASN A 185 -2.08 19.85 -2.46
C ASN A 185 -1.51 19.68 -1.04
N ASN A 186 -1.71 18.52 -0.43
CA ASN A 186 -1.18 18.19 0.90
C ASN A 186 0.15 17.42 0.86
N SER A 187 0.70 17.19 -0.33
CA SER A 187 2.01 16.55 -0.46
C SER A 187 3.14 17.41 0.10
N PRO A 188 4.25 16.81 0.60
CA PRO A 188 5.40 17.57 1.06
C PRO A 188 5.95 18.53 0.01
N ALA A 189 5.92 18.13 -1.28
CA ALA A 189 6.35 18.97 -2.40
C ALA A 189 5.44 20.19 -2.56
N ALA A 190 4.11 20.00 -2.58
CA ALA A 190 3.15 21.08 -2.66
C ALA A 190 3.26 22.05 -1.46
N LEU A 191 3.45 21.54 -0.24
CA LEU A 191 3.61 22.38 0.95
C LEU A 191 4.94 23.15 0.96
N LYS A 192 5.98 22.61 0.31
CA LYS A 192 7.32 23.22 0.24
C LYS A 192 7.40 24.28 -0.85
N ASN A 193 6.91 23.97 -2.06
CA ASN A 193 6.88 24.88 -3.18
C ASN A 193 5.66 24.57 -4.09
N PRO A 194 4.52 25.24 -3.85
CA PRO A 194 3.28 25.02 -4.59
C PRO A 194 3.41 25.24 -6.10
N GLU A 195 4.20 26.23 -6.54
CA GLU A 195 4.37 26.58 -7.97
C GLU A 195 5.09 25.46 -8.72
N ILE A 196 6.22 24.97 -8.17
CA ILE A 196 6.99 23.88 -8.77
C ILE A 196 6.19 22.58 -8.76
N ASP A 197 5.55 22.24 -7.64
CA ASP A 197 4.69 21.05 -7.56
C ASP A 197 3.59 21.11 -8.61
N THR A 198 2.90 22.24 -8.72
CA THR A 198 1.81 22.45 -9.67
C THR A 198 2.28 22.31 -11.13
N ALA A 199 3.47 22.82 -11.47
CA ALA A 199 4.05 22.62 -12.80
C ALA A 199 4.39 21.16 -13.09
N ASN A 200 4.89 20.41 -12.09
CA ASN A 200 5.24 19.00 -12.23
C ASN A 200 4.02 18.07 -12.37
N ARG A 201 2.80 18.53 -12.05
CA ARG A 201 1.57 17.75 -12.25
C ARG A 201 1.23 17.49 -13.73
N ALA A 202 2.04 17.97 -14.67
CA ALA A 202 2.00 17.55 -16.08
C ALA A 202 2.46 16.08 -16.28
N ASP A 203 3.31 15.58 -15.39
CA ASP A 203 3.96 14.29 -15.55
C ASP A 203 3.22 13.19 -14.76
N PRO A 204 2.69 12.14 -15.42
CA PRO A 204 2.06 11.02 -14.72
C PRO A 204 3.03 10.24 -13.82
N VAL A 205 4.35 10.25 -14.10
CA VAL A 205 5.37 9.63 -13.24
C VAL A 205 5.43 10.36 -11.91
N TYR A 206 5.56 11.70 -11.95
CA TYR A 206 5.52 12.55 -10.76
C TYR A 206 4.22 12.40 -9.95
N VAL A 207 3.07 12.48 -10.63
CA VAL A 207 1.76 12.37 -9.97
C VAL A 207 1.60 10.99 -9.33
N SER A 208 1.94 9.92 -10.03
CA SER A 208 1.82 8.55 -9.51
C SER A 208 2.69 8.33 -8.28
N ARG A 209 3.96 8.77 -8.32
CA ARG A 209 4.88 8.69 -7.18
C ARG A 209 4.38 9.51 -5.99
N THR A 210 3.83 10.70 -6.24
CA THR A 210 3.24 11.56 -5.20
C THR A 210 2.02 10.89 -4.56
N ILE A 211 1.12 10.30 -5.36
CA ILE A 211 -0.05 9.59 -4.83
C ILE A 211 0.37 8.38 -4.00
N THR A 212 1.33 7.57 -4.47
CA THR A 212 1.87 6.43 -3.71
C THR A 212 2.39 6.87 -2.34
N ALA A 213 3.16 7.96 -2.29
CA ALA A 213 3.68 8.53 -1.05
C ALA A 213 2.59 9.13 -0.14
N MET A 214 1.49 9.63 -0.72
CA MET A 214 0.43 10.27 0.03
C MET A 214 -0.65 9.30 0.52
N VAL A 215 -0.92 8.21 -0.19
CA VAL A 215 -1.92 7.21 0.20
C VAL A 215 -1.58 6.61 1.56
N ARG A 216 -0.29 6.48 1.89
CA ARG A 216 0.16 6.21 3.25
C ARG A 216 1.39 7.05 3.57
N ASN A 217 1.40 7.64 4.75
CA ASN A 217 2.65 8.05 5.39
C ASN A 217 2.90 7.16 6.61
N GLY A 218 4.14 6.71 6.77
CA GLY A 218 4.53 5.81 7.85
C GLY A 218 4.14 6.37 9.21
N GLN A 219 3.86 5.48 10.15
CA GLN A 219 4.14 5.83 11.54
C GLN A 219 5.64 6.18 11.56
N MET A 220 6.00 7.40 11.99
CA MET A 220 7.28 7.54 12.66
C MET A 220 7.24 6.45 13.72
N LYS A 221 8.07 5.41 13.57
CA LYS A 221 8.39 4.58 14.73
C LYS A 221 8.82 5.61 15.77
N GLN A 222 8.03 5.77 16.82
CA GLN A 222 8.59 6.26 18.06
C GLN A 222 9.76 5.32 18.35
N THR A 223 10.97 5.73 18.00
CA THR A 223 12.22 5.08 18.43
C THR A 223 12.44 5.38 19.91
N LEU A 224 11.37 5.28 20.71
CA LEU A 224 11.35 5.36 22.15
C LEU A 224 10.75 4.05 22.67
N SER A 225 11.35 2.95 22.24
CA SER A 225 11.23 1.67 22.94
C SER A 225 12.60 1.36 23.55
N TYR A 226 12.85 1.85 24.75
CA TYR A 226 13.88 1.31 25.64
C TYR A 226 13.23 1.30 27.03
N ARG A 227 12.77 0.16 27.57
CA ARG A 227 13.57 -0.93 28.17
C ARG A 227 14.82 -0.37 28.87
N THR A 228 14.66 -0.03 30.14
CA THR A 228 15.76 0.22 31.10
C THR A 228 16.53 -1.07 31.32
N VAL A 229 17.84 -1.06 31.11
CA VAL A 229 18.72 -2.17 31.53
C VAL A 229 19.32 -1.79 32.89
N LEU A 230 19.03 -2.59 33.92
CA LEU A 230 19.67 -2.50 35.24
C LEU A 230 20.87 -3.45 35.24
N LEU A 231 22.08 -2.92 35.43
CA LEU A 231 23.30 -3.74 35.51
C LEU A 231 23.72 -3.87 36.98
N ALA A 232 23.69 -5.09 37.51
CA ALA A 232 24.25 -5.41 38.83
C ALA A 232 25.69 -5.92 38.64
N GLN A 233 26.67 -5.18 39.15
CA GLN A 233 28.08 -5.54 39.02
C GLN A 233 28.50 -6.41 40.20
N THR A 234 28.81 -7.70 39.98
CA THR A 234 29.47 -8.53 40.99
C THR A 234 30.97 -8.51 40.75
N GLY A 235 31.68 -7.65 41.50
CA GLY A 235 33.13 -7.66 41.56
C GLY A 235 33.64 -8.62 42.64
N ILE A 236 34.70 -9.37 42.33
CA ILE A 236 35.51 -10.11 43.31
C ILE A 236 36.29 -9.06 44.14
N CYS A 237 35.62 -8.44 45.09
CA CYS A 237 36.15 -7.71 46.24
C CYS A 237 34.94 -7.42 47.14
N SER A 238 35.03 -7.74 48.43
CA SER A 238 33.94 -7.73 49.40
C SER A 238 33.20 -6.36 49.49
N GLY A 239 32.11 -6.20 48.76
CA GLY A 239 31.19 -5.06 48.87
C GLY A 239 30.28 -4.91 47.64
N ILE A 240 28.97 -4.85 47.86
CA ILE A 240 27.99 -4.51 46.80
C ILE A 240 28.06 -2.99 46.59
N LEU A 241 28.47 -2.55 45.40
CA LEU A 241 28.38 -1.13 44.99
C LEU A 241 26.92 -0.76 44.64
N PRO A 242 26.53 0.53 44.79
CA PRO A 242 25.19 0.98 44.49
C PRO A 242 24.82 0.78 43.01
N MET A 243 23.55 0.45 42.77
CA MET A 243 22.98 0.20 41.44
C MET A 243 23.07 1.47 40.57
N VAL A 244 23.69 1.38 39.39
CA VAL A 244 23.77 2.50 38.44
C VAL A 244 22.73 2.28 37.34
N VAL A 245 21.87 3.28 37.12
CA VAL A 245 20.93 3.31 35.99
C VAL A 245 21.68 3.85 34.78
N LEU A 246 21.77 3.06 33.71
CA LEU A 246 22.40 3.46 32.45
C LEU A 246 21.36 3.53 31.33
N ASN A 247 21.44 4.59 30.51
CA ASN A 247 20.65 4.77 29.29
C ASN A 247 21.39 4.18 28.08
N THR A 248 21.54 2.85 28.02
CA THR A 248 22.20 2.15 26.90
C THR A 248 21.31 1.04 26.34
N GLY A 249 21.35 0.83 25.03
CA GLY A 249 20.93 -0.41 24.41
C GLY A 249 22.14 -1.16 23.84
N ALA A 250 22.18 -2.48 24.01
CA ALA A 250 23.27 -3.31 23.50
C ALA A 250 22.74 -4.33 22.47
N HIS A 251 23.52 -4.57 21.40
CA HIS A 251 23.28 -5.67 20.46
C HIS A 251 23.88 -6.99 20.97
N GLN A 252 23.34 -8.10 20.48
CA GLN A 252 23.67 -9.48 20.87
C GLN A 252 25.01 -9.93 20.25
N GLY A 253 26.02 -10.18 21.09
CA GLY A 253 27.32 -10.77 20.71
C GLY A 253 28.38 -10.55 21.79
N CYS A 254 28.98 -11.65 22.29
CA CYS A 254 29.92 -11.78 23.42
C CYS A 254 29.53 -11.02 24.72
N VAL A 255 29.52 -11.71 25.86
CA VAL A 255 29.15 -11.18 27.18
C VAL A 255 29.97 -9.94 27.59
N LEU A 256 31.18 -9.77 27.06
CA LEU A 256 32.08 -8.64 27.35
C LEU A 256 31.77 -7.35 26.55
N SER A 257 31.16 -7.43 25.38
CA SER A 257 30.99 -6.28 24.48
C SER A 257 30.10 -5.17 25.06
N PRO A 258 28.95 -5.46 25.72
CA PRO A 258 28.12 -4.42 26.32
C PRO A 258 28.81 -3.67 27.47
N LEU A 259 29.63 -4.38 28.26
CA LEU A 259 30.37 -3.79 29.38
C LEU A 259 31.49 -2.87 28.87
N LEU A 260 32.28 -3.33 27.91
CA LEU A 260 33.34 -2.52 27.30
C LEU A 260 32.77 -1.30 26.58
N TYR A 261 31.66 -1.44 25.85
CA TYR A 261 30.97 -0.33 25.20
C TYR A 261 30.44 0.68 26.22
N SER A 262 29.85 0.22 27.33
CA SER A 262 29.35 1.10 28.38
C SER A 262 30.48 1.87 29.08
N LEU A 263 31.62 1.20 29.34
CA LEU A 263 32.81 1.85 29.89
C LEU A 263 33.42 2.87 28.92
N PHE A 264 33.53 2.50 27.64
CA PHE A 264 34.11 3.35 26.59
C PHE A 264 33.28 4.62 26.35
N THR A 265 31.95 4.53 26.46
CA THR A 265 31.05 5.66 26.20
C THR A 265 30.56 6.36 27.46
N GLN A 266 31.12 6.04 28.64
CA GLN A 266 30.61 6.51 29.94
C GLN A 266 30.67 8.04 30.08
N ASP A 267 31.70 8.67 29.51
CA ASP A 267 31.93 10.10 29.53
C ASP A 267 31.16 10.86 28.43
N CYS A 268 30.61 10.15 27.44
CA CYS A 268 29.68 10.69 26.45
C CYS A 268 28.32 10.99 27.10
N THR A 269 28.16 12.23 27.58
CA THR A 269 27.00 12.70 28.34
C THR A 269 26.53 14.07 27.84
N ALA A 270 25.25 14.38 28.01
CA ALA A 270 24.70 15.69 27.63
C ALA A 270 25.18 16.76 28.62
N ARG A 271 25.58 17.92 28.10
CA ARG A 271 26.00 19.08 28.90
C ARG A 271 24.84 19.76 29.65
N HIS A 272 23.63 19.69 29.10
CA HIS A 272 22.44 20.37 29.60
C HIS A 272 21.38 19.35 30.04
N ASP A 273 20.71 19.60 31.17
CA ASP A 273 19.73 18.68 31.78
C ASP A 273 18.48 18.43 30.93
N TYR A 274 18.17 19.33 29.99
CA TYR A 274 17.04 19.22 29.06
C TYR A 274 17.41 18.52 27.74
N ASN A 275 18.62 17.97 27.68
CA ASN A 275 19.13 17.21 26.55
C ASN A 275 19.46 15.78 27.00
N THR A 276 19.32 14.83 26.09
CA THR A 276 19.63 13.42 26.37
C THR A 276 20.38 12.84 25.20
N ILE A 277 21.48 12.13 25.49
CA ILE A 277 22.21 11.33 24.51
C ILE A 277 21.87 9.87 24.75
N ILE A 278 21.27 9.23 23.75
CA ILE A 278 20.93 7.81 23.75
C ILE A 278 21.93 7.10 22.85
N LYS A 279 22.61 6.08 23.39
CA LYS A 279 23.81 5.48 22.80
C LYS A 279 23.55 4.01 22.43
N PHE A 280 23.75 3.67 21.16
CA PHE A 280 23.82 2.31 20.62
C PHE A 280 25.17 2.08 19.96
N ALA A 281 25.58 0.82 19.85
CA ALA A 281 26.88 0.47 19.26
C ALA A 281 27.09 1.08 17.87
N ASP A 282 26.02 1.11 17.06
CA ASP A 282 26.05 1.58 15.67
C ASP A 282 25.36 2.94 15.47
N ASP A 283 24.52 3.38 16.41
CA ASP A 283 23.69 4.60 16.30
C ASP A 283 23.74 5.44 17.57
N THR A 284 23.70 6.77 17.45
CA THR A 284 23.57 7.67 18.61
C THR A 284 22.50 8.72 18.34
N THR A 285 21.62 8.95 19.31
CA THR A 285 20.52 9.93 19.21
C THR A 285 20.71 11.05 20.24
N VAL A 286 20.69 12.30 19.78
CA VAL A 286 20.63 13.47 20.66
C VAL A 286 19.19 14.00 20.66
N VAL A 287 18.58 14.07 21.82
CA VAL A 287 17.25 14.66 22.03
C VAL A 287 17.42 15.97 22.79
N GLY A 288 16.70 17.00 22.39
CA GLY A 288 16.71 18.30 23.06
C GLY A 288 15.35 18.97 23.02
N LEU A 289 14.95 19.60 24.13
CA LEU A 289 13.76 20.44 24.18
C LEU A 289 14.11 21.87 23.71
N ILE A 290 13.41 22.35 22.69
CA ILE A 290 13.49 23.74 22.23
C ILE A 290 12.39 24.54 22.92
N THR A 291 12.75 25.60 23.63
CA THR A 291 11.81 26.46 24.36
C THR A 291 11.94 27.89 23.85
N ASP A 292 10.83 28.57 23.55
CA ASP A 292 10.82 29.95 23.03
C ASP A 292 11.68 30.19 21.77
N ASN A 293 11.84 29.15 20.93
CA ASN A 293 12.73 29.12 19.77
C ASN A 293 14.23 29.23 20.09
N ASP A 294 14.63 29.05 21.34
CA ASP A 294 16.02 28.88 21.72
C ASP A 294 16.44 27.42 21.57
N GLU A 295 17.36 27.19 20.64
CA GLU A 295 17.94 25.88 20.29
C GLU A 295 19.41 25.78 20.71
N THR A 296 19.93 26.78 21.43
CA THR A 296 21.36 26.90 21.76
C THR A 296 21.87 25.67 22.50
N ALA A 297 21.16 25.22 23.54
CA ALA A 297 21.54 24.06 24.34
C ALA A 297 21.62 22.78 23.49
N TYR A 298 20.64 22.54 22.62
CA TYR A 298 20.64 21.40 21.71
C TYR A 298 21.80 21.44 20.70
N ARG A 299 22.06 22.60 20.10
CA ARG A 299 23.19 22.76 19.16
C ARG A 299 24.54 22.57 19.82
N GLU A 300 24.70 23.03 21.06
CA GLU A 300 25.92 22.81 21.83
C GLU A 300 26.16 21.33 22.10
N VAL A 301 25.12 20.57 22.50
CA VAL A 301 25.26 19.12 22.72
C VAL A 301 25.63 18.37 21.45
N VAL A 302 25.07 18.76 20.29
CA VAL A 302 25.45 18.14 19.01
C VAL A 302 26.91 18.43 18.64
N ARG A 303 27.38 19.66 18.91
CA ARG A 303 28.78 20.04 18.70
C ARG A 303 29.71 19.27 19.64
N ASP A 304 29.36 19.19 20.92
CA ASP A 304 30.16 18.49 21.93
C ASP A 304 30.26 16.99 21.60
N LEU A 305 29.18 16.38 21.09
CA LEU A 305 29.19 15.00 20.61
C LEU A 305 30.13 14.81 19.41
N ALA A 306 30.15 15.73 18.45
CA ALA A 306 31.06 15.67 17.31
C ALA A 306 32.53 15.76 17.73
N VAL A 307 32.86 16.67 18.66
CA VAL A 307 34.20 16.79 19.25
C VAL A 307 34.57 15.51 20.00
N TRP A 308 33.66 14.99 20.84
CA TRP A 308 33.89 13.74 21.58
C TRP A 308 34.16 12.56 20.64
N CYS A 309 33.44 12.45 19.53
CA CYS A 309 33.69 11.44 18.51
C CYS A 309 35.09 11.57 17.92
N GLN A 310 35.52 12.79 17.58
CA GLN A 310 36.84 13.06 17.02
C GLN A 310 37.97 12.70 17.99
N ASP A 311 37.84 13.06 19.27
CA ASP A 311 38.79 12.76 20.33
C ASP A 311 38.93 11.25 20.54
N ASN A 312 37.82 10.51 20.42
CA ASN A 312 37.74 9.06 20.58
C ASN A 312 37.93 8.27 19.27
N LYS A 313 38.39 8.92 18.18
CA LYS A 313 38.66 8.31 16.87
C LYS A 313 37.44 7.64 16.21
N LEU A 314 36.24 8.14 16.50
CA LEU A 314 34.99 7.76 15.84
C LEU A 314 34.69 8.73 14.69
N SER A 315 34.13 8.20 13.60
CA SER A 315 33.74 9.01 12.43
C SER A 315 32.23 9.11 12.33
N LEU A 316 31.69 10.33 12.32
CA LEU A 316 30.27 10.58 12.11
C LEU A 316 29.92 10.54 10.62
N ASN A 317 28.88 9.77 10.27
CA ASN A 317 28.35 9.74 8.91
C ASN A 317 27.28 10.81 8.73
N VAL A 318 27.68 12.06 8.46
CA VAL A 318 26.75 13.20 8.33
C VAL A 318 25.69 12.99 7.24
N ILE A 319 26.01 12.23 6.17
CA ILE A 319 25.06 11.90 5.09
C ILE A 319 23.89 11.05 5.63
N LYS A 320 24.18 10.13 6.54
CA LYS A 320 23.17 9.28 7.19
C LYS A 320 22.53 9.93 8.43
N THR A 321 23.15 10.96 9.02
CA THR A 321 22.59 11.72 10.14
C THR A 321 21.43 12.60 9.67
N LYS A 322 20.34 12.63 10.47
CA LYS A 322 19.15 13.45 10.22
C LYS A 322 18.79 14.25 11.47
N GLU A 323 18.34 15.49 11.27
CA GLU A 323 17.77 16.33 12.31
C GLU A 323 16.25 16.26 12.24
N ILE A 324 15.57 15.87 13.32
CA ILE A 324 14.10 15.80 13.36
C ILE A 324 13.57 16.87 14.30
N ILE A 325 12.72 17.76 13.79
CA ILE A 325 12.08 18.81 14.60
C ILE A 325 10.59 18.52 14.71
N VAL A 326 10.11 18.38 15.94
CA VAL A 326 8.69 18.16 16.27
C VAL A 326 8.10 19.48 16.81
N ASP A 327 7.48 20.28 15.94
CA ASP A 327 6.80 21.53 16.33
C ASP A 327 5.27 21.38 16.29
N CYS A 328 4.66 21.32 17.47
CA CYS A 328 3.21 21.16 17.66
C CYS A 328 2.43 22.48 17.60
N ARG A 329 3.08 23.64 17.35
CA ARG A 329 2.42 24.95 17.31
C ARG A 329 1.69 25.19 15.98
N ARG A 330 0.60 25.98 16.01
CA ARG A 330 -0.19 26.38 14.83
C ARG A 330 0.54 27.35 13.90
N LYS A 331 1.35 28.27 14.44
CA LYS A 331 2.18 29.21 13.69
C LYS A 331 3.64 28.90 13.99
N ARG A 332 4.36 28.43 12.98
CA ARG A 332 5.67 27.79 13.13
C ARG A 332 6.80 28.74 12.79
N THR A 333 7.94 28.51 13.42
CA THR A 333 9.21 29.18 13.15
C THR A 333 10.12 28.25 12.38
N LYS A 334 10.86 28.81 11.41
CA LYS A 334 11.81 28.05 10.61
C LYS A 334 13.12 27.94 11.38
N HIS A 335 13.55 26.73 11.67
CA HIS A 335 14.84 26.45 12.31
C HIS A 335 15.94 26.35 11.24
N THR A 336 17.14 26.81 11.58
CA THR A 336 18.30 26.69 10.68
C THR A 336 18.81 25.25 10.71
N PRO A 337 19.25 24.63 9.61
CA PRO A 337 19.88 23.31 9.67
C PRO A 337 21.12 23.27 10.58
N ILE A 338 21.37 22.12 11.21
CA ILE A 338 22.64 21.89 11.93
C ILE A 338 23.78 21.67 10.94
N LEU A 339 24.98 22.14 11.33
CA LEU A 339 26.24 21.86 10.66
C LEU A 339 27.07 20.93 11.56
N ILE A 340 27.50 19.80 11.02
CA ILE A 340 28.50 18.91 11.65
C ILE A 340 29.71 18.89 10.73
N ASP A 341 30.87 19.31 11.25
CA ASP A 341 32.15 19.40 10.50
C ASP A 341 32.05 20.16 9.17
N GLY A 342 31.20 21.19 9.12
CA GLY A 342 30.97 22.01 7.92
C GLY A 342 29.99 21.41 6.91
N ALA A 343 29.52 20.18 7.11
CA ALA A 343 28.47 19.57 6.30
C ALA A 343 27.08 19.83 6.91
N VAL A 344 26.11 20.18 6.07
CA VAL A 344 24.73 20.43 6.48
C VAL A 344 24.04 19.10 6.78
N VAL A 345 23.49 18.97 7.99
CA VAL A 345 22.63 17.85 8.37
C VAL A 345 21.25 18.07 7.76
N GLU A 346 20.71 17.05 7.10
CA GLU A 346 19.37 17.13 6.52
C GLU A 346 18.30 17.21 7.63
N GLN A 347 17.47 18.26 7.59
CA GLN A 347 16.31 18.40 8.44
C GLN A 347 15.12 17.61 7.87
N VAL A 348 14.62 16.65 8.64
CA VAL A 348 13.42 15.88 8.36
C VAL A 348 12.30 16.44 9.22
N ASN A 349 11.25 16.96 8.58
CA ASN A 349 10.12 17.53 9.30
C ASN A 349 9.23 16.40 9.83
N ALA A 350 8.87 16.44 11.11
CA ALA A 350 7.91 15.51 11.72
C ALA A 350 6.51 15.55 11.08
N ASN A 351 6.23 16.54 10.24
CA ASN A 351 4.92 16.77 9.59
C ASN A 351 4.62 15.88 8.39
N ASP A 352 5.24 14.71 8.32
CA ASP A 352 4.83 13.55 7.51
C ASP A 352 3.45 12.97 7.93
N ASP A 353 2.54 13.83 8.42
CA ASP A 353 1.30 13.44 9.10
C ASP A 353 0.04 13.54 8.24
N ARG A 354 0.17 14.00 6.98
CA ARG A 354 -0.98 14.26 6.08
C ARG A 354 -1.32 13.13 5.11
N GLY A 355 -0.67 11.97 5.24
CA GLY A 355 -1.02 10.80 4.44
C GLY A 355 -2.48 10.37 4.67
N VAL A 356 -3.06 9.65 3.71
CA VAL A 356 -4.49 9.29 3.74
C VAL A 356 -4.78 8.25 4.81
N VAL A 357 -4.04 7.14 4.80
CA VAL A 357 -4.32 5.98 5.66
C VAL A 357 -3.13 5.65 6.55
N LEU A 358 -3.38 5.31 7.82
CA LEU A 358 -2.37 4.80 8.75
C LEU A 358 -2.34 3.26 8.71
N GLY A 359 -1.16 2.68 8.48
CA GLY A 359 -0.99 1.23 8.44
C GLY A 359 -0.83 0.58 9.81
N ARG A 360 -1.45 -0.60 9.99
CA ARG A 360 -1.35 -1.39 11.23
C ARG A 360 -1.55 -2.89 10.98
N TRP A 361 -0.66 -3.71 11.54
CA TRP A 361 -0.61 -5.17 11.36
C TRP A 361 -0.58 -5.95 12.69
N ASP A 362 -0.65 -5.26 13.83
CA ASP A 362 -0.53 -5.87 15.15
C ASP A 362 -1.81 -6.59 15.62
N GLY A 363 -2.91 -6.53 14.84
CA GLY A 363 -4.21 -7.15 15.16
C GLY A 363 -5.03 -6.36 16.18
N LYS A 364 -4.56 -5.19 16.63
CA LYS A 364 -5.23 -4.35 17.63
C LYS A 364 -5.72 -3.06 16.99
N TYR A 365 -7.03 -2.90 16.87
CA TYR A 365 -7.63 -1.79 16.12
C TYR A 365 -8.66 -1.00 16.93
N ASP A 366 -8.63 -1.09 18.26
CA ASP A 366 -9.68 -0.55 19.14
C ASP A 366 -9.88 0.98 19.03
N ASP A 367 -8.85 1.70 18.59
CA ASP A 367 -8.83 3.15 18.37
C ASP A 367 -9.03 3.55 16.89
N GLY A 368 -9.52 2.63 16.06
CA GLY A 368 -9.77 2.86 14.64
C GLY A 368 -10.71 1.82 14.01
N VAL A 369 -10.68 1.74 12.69
CA VAL A 369 -11.38 0.70 11.92
C VAL A 369 -10.41 -0.41 11.56
N SER A 370 -10.81 -1.65 11.77
CA SER A 370 -10.03 -2.81 11.32
C SER A 370 -9.86 -2.78 9.79
N PRO A 371 -8.65 -3.03 9.25
CA PRO A 371 -8.39 -3.02 7.81
C PRO A 371 -9.31 -3.94 6.99
N THR A 372 -9.75 -5.05 7.56
CA THR A 372 -10.63 -6.02 6.91
C THR A 372 -12.05 -5.49 6.72
N ARG A 373 -12.52 -4.58 7.58
CA ARG A 373 -13.89 -4.04 7.56
C ARG A 373 -14.17 -3.13 6.37
N TRP A 374 -13.14 -2.54 5.75
CA TRP A 374 -13.32 -1.66 4.60
C TRP A 374 -13.82 -2.42 3.37
N THR A 375 -14.87 -1.88 2.75
CA THR A 375 -15.45 -2.38 1.50
C THR A 375 -15.20 -1.44 0.31
N GLY A 376 -14.48 -0.33 0.53
CA GLY A 376 -14.28 0.71 -0.47
C GLY A 376 -13.39 1.87 -0.04
N SER A 377 -13.00 2.69 -1.02
CA SER A 377 -12.13 3.85 -0.83
C SER A 377 -12.87 5.12 -0.43
N VAL A 378 -14.12 5.28 -0.84
CA VAL A 378 -14.88 6.55 -0.70
C VAL A 378 -15.01 6.95 0.77
N ALA A 379 -15.36 6.01 1.65
CA ALA A 379 -15.49 6.28 3.08
C ALA A 379 -14.16 6.71 3.72
N ILE A 380 -13.04 6.13 3.26
CA ILE A 380 -11.70 6.48 3.74
C ILE A 380 -11.35 7.90 3.29
N LEU A 381 -11.52 8.21 2.01
CA LEU A 381 -11.22 9.52 1.44
C LEU A 381 -12.02 10.64 2.11
N ARG A 382 -13.33 10.43 2.32
CA ARG A 382 -14.21 11.39 3.00
C ARG A 382 -13.77 11.63 4.44
N ARG A 383 -13.50 10.57 5.20
CA ARG A 383 -13.01 10.69 6.59
C ARG A 383 -11.69 11.45 6.69
N TRP A 384 -10.76 11.21 5.75
CA TRP A 384 -9.49 11.94 5.70
C TRP A 384 -9.71 13.45 5.52
N ARG A 385 -10.58 13.83 4.56
CA ARG A 385 -10.95 15.24 4.33
C ARG A 385 -11.64 15.84 5.55
N GLU A 386 -12.67 15.18 6.07
CA GLU A 386 -13.49 15.66 7.21
C GLU A 386 -12.62 15.87 8.47
N ALA A 387 -11.60 15.05 8.66
CA ALA A 387 -10.64 15.17 9.74
C ALA A 387 -9.53 16.22 9.49
N GLY A 388 -9.62 17.00 8.41
CA GLY A 388 -8.66 18.05 8.08
C GLY A 388 -7.32 17.51 7.60
N ALA A 389 -7.35 16.50 6.71
CA ALA A 389 -6.18 15.77 6.21
C ALA A 389 -5.42 14.98 7.29
N GLN A 390 -6.13 14.49 8.30
CA GLN A 390 -5.58 13.56 9.28
C GLN A 390 -5.74 12.11 8.83
N ARG A 391 -4.71 11.29 9.09
CA ARG A 391 -4.67 9.87 8.72
C ARG A 391 -5.88 9.09 9.25
N VAL A 392 -6.50 8.33 8.35
CA VAL A 392 -7.57 7.39 8.68
C VAL A 392 -6.98 6.09 9.22
N ARG A 393 -7.48 5.65 10.38
CA ARG A 393 -7.06 4.42 11.06
C ARG A 393 -8.05 3.29 10.72
N TYR A 394 -7.65 2.12 10.23
CA TYR A 394 -6.34 1.68 9.76
C TYR A 394 -6.43 1.01 8.37
N GLY A 395 -5.29 0.77 7.73
CA GLY A 395 -5.21 0.02 6.47
C GLY A 395 -4.08 -1.03 6.45
N GLN A 396 -4.20 -1.95 5.50
CA GLN A 396 -3.18 -2.95 5.11
C GLN A 396 -2.99 -2.90 3.58
N CYS A 397 -2.09 -3.70 2.99
CA CYS A 397 -1.64 -3.54 1.59
C CYS A 397 -2.78 -3.41 0.56
N TRP A 398 -3.84 -4.22 0.68
CA TRP A 398 -4.98 -4.17 -0.24
C TRP A 398 -5.83 -2.89 -0.07
N VAL A 399 -5.91 -2.34 1.15
CA VAL A 399 -6.60 -1.07 1.43
C VAL A 399 -5.85 0.08 0.75
N PHE A 400 -4.52 0.12 0.91
CA PHE A 400 -3.70 1.13 0.23
C PHE A 400 -3.82 1.01 -1.29
N SER A 401 -3.77 -0.21 -1.82
CA SER A 401 -3.94 -0.46 -3.26
C SER A 401 -5.31 -0.01 -3.77
N GLY A 402 -6.38 -0.29 -3.00
CA GLY A 402 -7.73 0.16 -3.32
C GLY A 402 -7.85 1.69 -3.39
N VAL A 403 -7.31 2.38 -2.39
CA VAL A 403 -7.32 3.86 -2.32
C VAL A 403 -6.45 4.46 -3.43
N ALA A 404 -5.23 3.96 -3.66
CA ALA A 404 -4.34 4.43 -4.72
C ALA A 404 -4.98 4.26 -6.10
N CYS A 405 -5.56 3.09 -6.38
CA CYS A 405 -6.27 2.82 -7.63
C CYS A 405 -7.44 3.80 -7.83
N THR A 406 -8.18 4.12 -6.78
CA THR A 406 -9.28 5.09 -6.85
C THR A 406 -8.79 6.47 -7.27
N VAL A 407 -7.73 6.96 -6.62
CA VAL A 407 -7.18 8.29 -6.88
C VAL A 407 -6.59 8.38 -8.28
N LEU A 408 -5.82 7.38 -8.71
CA LEU A 408 -5.18 7.37 -10.02
C LEU A 408 -6.22 7.27 -11.16
N ARG A 409 -7.23 6.40 -11.04
CA ARG A 409 -8.37 6.35 -11.98
C ARG A 409 -9.12 7.67 -12.05
N CYS A 410 -9.39 8.27 -10.90
CA CYS A 410 -10.06 9.57 -10.81
C CYS A 410 -9.29 10.67 -11.55
N LEU A 411 -7.96 10.69 -11.44
CA LEU A 411 -7.10 11.67 -12.12
C LEU A 411 -6.95 11.38 -13.62
N GLY A 412 -7.39 10.21 -14.10
CA GLY A 412 -7.35 9.80 -15.50
C GLY A 412 -6.14 8.95 -15.90
N ILE A 413 -5.43 8.38 -14.94
CA ILE A 413 -4.32 7.44 -15.19
C ILE A 413 -4.89 6.01 -15.17
N PRO A 414 -4.76 5.20 -16.24
CA PRO A 414 -5.30 3.85 -16.26
C PRO A 414 -4.57 2.98 -15.23
N THR A 415 -5.31 2.42 -14.27
CA THR A 415 -4.72 1.73 -13.11
C THR A 415 -5.49 0.47 -12.74
N ARG A 416 -4.77 -0.57 -12.31
CA ARG A 416 -5.35 -1.81 -11.78
C ARG A 416 -4.63 -2.31 -10.53
N PRO A 417 -5.32 -2.86 -9.53
CA PRO A 417 -4.66 -3.55 -8.43
C PRO A 417 -4.04 -4.88 -8.88
N VAL A 418 -2.95 -5.25 -8.23
CA VAL A 418 -2.24 -6.50 -8.45
C VAL A 418 -1.97 -7.16 -7.11
N THR A 419 -2.20 -8.47 -7.04
CA THR A 419 -1.86 -9.30 -5.88
C THR A 419 -0.73 -10.24 -6.25
N ASN A 420 0.36 -10.20 -5.49
CA ASN A 420 1.44 -11.18 -5.54
C ASN A 420 1.30 -12.17 -4.39
N TYR A 421 1.36 -13.48 -4.66
CA TYR A 421 1.36 -14.47 -3.59
C TYR A 421 2.78 -14.88 -3.24
N THR A 422 2.96 -15.24 -1.95
CA THR A 422 4.28 -15.59 -1.42
C THR A 422 5.27 -14.48 -1.73
N SER A 423 4.87 -13.24 -1.43
CA SER A 423 5.64 -12.03 -1.75
C SER A 423 6.81 -11.92 -0.80
N ALA A 424 8.01 -11.78 -1.35
CA ALA A 424 9.16 -11.50 -0.51
C ALA A 424 9.14 -10.05 -0.05
N HIS A 425 9.57 -9.85 1.18
CA HIS A 425 9.96 -8.56 1.70
C HIS A 425 11.44 -8.69 2.06
N ASP A 426 12.30 -8.44 1.08
CA ASP A 426 13.75 -8.44 1.26
C ASP A 426 14.18 -7.00 1.59
N THR A 427 14.69 -6.79 2.81
CA THR A 427 15.11 -5.46 3.29
C THR A 427 16.59 -5.16 3.09
N ASP A 428 17.38 -6.14 2.64
CA ASP A 428 18.82 -5.94 2.38
C ASP A 428 19.20 -6.00 0.89
N GLY A 429 18.23 -6.35 0.03
CA GLY A 429 18.35 -6.33 -1.43
C GLY A 429 19.30 -7.40 -1.96
N ASN A 430 19.61 -8.42 -1.16
CA ASN A 430 20.52 -9.49 -1.53
C ASN A 430 19.85 -10.59 -2.38
N LEU A 431 18.54 -10.47 -2.65
CA LEU A 431 17.70 -11.39 -3.42
C LEU A 431 17.52 -12.77 -2.76
N ASN A 432 17.74 -12.85 -1.45
CA ASN A 432 17.48 -14.00 -0.59
C ASN A 432 16.72 -13.55 0.66
N VAL A 433 15.75 -14.35 1.07
CA VAL A 433 15.05 -14.21 2.35
C VAL A 433 15.47 -15.35 3.26
N ASP A 434 16.18 -15.02 4.33
CA ASP A 434 16.69 -15.98 5.31
C ASP A 434 15.70 -16.21 6.46
N TYR A 435 15.18 -17.43 6.58
CA TYR A 435 14.49 -17.90 7.78
C TYR A 435 15.46 -18.60 8.73
N LEU A 436 15.53 -18.13 9.97
CA LEU A 436 16.41 -18.69 11.00
C LEU A 436 15.55 -19.35 12.08
N TYR A 437 15.69 -20.66 12.24
CA TYR A 437 15.05 -21.43 13.31
C TYR A 437 16.10 -22.02 14.25
N ASP A 438 15.72 -22.30 15.50
CA ASP A 438 16.50 -23.16 16.38
C ASP A 438 16.16 -24.64 16.14
N GLU A 439 16.87 -25.54 16.84
CA GLU A 439 16.63 -26.99 16.78
C GLU A 439 15.22 -27.40 17.25
N GLN A 440 14.47 -26.49 17.90
CA GLN A 440 13.11 -26.71 18.36
C GLN A 440 12.06 -26.03 17.46
N LEU A 441 12.44 -25.60 16.25
CA LEU A 441 11.57 -24.87 15.30
C LEU A 441 11.05 -23.54 15.83
N LYS A 442 11.71 -22.93 16.81
CA LYS A 442 11.39 -21.55 17.19
C LYS A 442 12.17 -20.59 16.30
N SER A 443 11.50 -19.54 15.87
CA SER A 443 12.13 -18.47 15.10
C SER A 443 13.21 -17.80 15.96
N VAL A 444 14.44 -17.77 15.46
CA VAL A 444 15.57 -17.03 16.10
C VAL A 444 15.63 -15.59 15.57
N SER A 445 14.81 -15.27 14.57
CA SER A 445 14.70 -13.98 13.89
C SER A 445 13.78 -12.97 14.58
N GLU A 446 13.56 -13.03 15.91
CA GLU A 446 12.84 -11.98 16.64
C GLU A 446 13.53 -10.61 16.43
N GLY A 447 12.94 -9.77 15.57
CA GLY A 447 13.43 -8.42 15.25
C GLY A 447 13.91 -8.17 13.82
N ARG A 448 14.02 -9.20 12.95
CA ARG A 448 14.30 -8.98 11.51
C ARG A 448 13.03 -8.63 10.73
N LYS A 449 13.20 -7.81 9.69
CA LYS A 449 12.10 -7.35 8.82
C LYS A 449 11.82 -8.27 7.62
N ASP A 450 12.71 -9.22 7.33
CA ASP A 450 12.55 -10.08 6.17
C ASP A 450 11.47 -11.12 6.42
N MET A 451 10.39 -11.06 5.63
CA MET A 451 9.23 -11.92 5.78
C MET A 451 8.68 -12.25 4.40
N ILE A 452 8.37 -13.52 4.16
CA ILE A 452 7.48 -13.88 3.05
C ILE A 452 6.05 -13.63 3.49
N TRP A 453 5.37 -12.71 2.84
CA TRP A 453 3.95 -12.47 3.06
C TRP A 453 3.16 -13.50 2.26
N ASN A 454 2.06 -14.00 2.85
CA ASN A 454 1.19 -14.96 2.16
C ASN A 454 0.65 -14.39 0.84
N TYR A 455 0.32 -13.10 0.87
CA TYR A 455 0.13 -12.27 -0.31
C TYR A 455 0.49 -10.81 0.00
N HIS A 456 0.79 -10.06 -1.04
CA HIS A 456 0.99 -8.62 -1.00
C HIS A 456 0.24 -7.96 -2.16
N CYS A 457 -0.21 -6.72 -1.98
CA CYS A 457 -1.00 -6.00 -2.98
C CYS A 457 -0.34 -4.65 -3.27
N TRP A 458 -0.24 -4.33 -4.57
CA TRP A 458 0.16 -3.03 -5.10
C TRP A 458 -0.76 -2.64 -6.26
N VAL A 459 -0.44 -1.56 -6.99
CA VAL A 459 -1.15 -1.18 -8.22
C VAL A 459 -0.20 -1.08 -9.42
N GLU A 460 -0.70 -1.38 -10.60
CA GLU A 460 -0.02 -1.05 -11.86
C GLU A 460 -0.73 0.15 -12.52
N SER A 461 0.04 1.11 -13.02
CA SER A 461 -0.48 2.22 -13.84
C SER A 461 0.15 2.27 -15.22
N TRP A 462 -0.65 2.57 -16.23
CA TRP A 462 -0.22 2.66 -17.62
C TRP A 462 0.28 4.06 -17.96
N MET A 463 1.54 4.19 -18.39
CA MET A 463 2.11 5.45 -18.87
C MET A 463 3.38 5.22 -19.70
N ASP A 464 3.74 6.22 -20.49
CA ASP A 464 5.04 6.33 -21.14
C ASP A 464 6.13 6.72 -20.12
N ARG A 465 7.36 6.29 -20.38
CA ARG A 465 8.55 6.55 -19.55
C ARG A 465 9.60 7.32 -20.32
N GLU A 466 9.29 8.58 -20.64
CA GLU A 466 10.20 9.48 -21.37
C GLU A 466 11.49 9.77 -20.59
N ASP A 467 11.48 9.57 -19.27
CA ASP A 467 12.63 9.66 -18.38
C ASP A 467 13.59 8.46 -18.49
N LEU A 468 13.18 7.38 -19.18
CA LEU A 468 13.94 6.14 -19.34
C LEU A 468 14.32 5.86 -20.81
N PRO A 469 15.27 4.93 -21.06
CA PRO A 469 15.51 4.42 -22.41
C PRO A 469 14.25 3.83 -23.05
N LYS A 470 14.20 3.83 -24.39
CA LYS A 470 13.05 3.31 -25.12
C LYS A 470 12.78 1.84 -24.78
N GLY A 471 11.49 1.54 -24.62
CA GLY A 471 10.99 0.18 -24.40
C GLY A 471 10.54 -0.13 -22.98
N TYR A 472 10.51 0.83 -22.06
CA TYR A 472 9.97 0.70 -20.69
C TYR A 472 8.59 1.34 -20.48
N ASP A 473 7.96 1.79 -21.56
CA ASP A 473 6.58 2.29 -21.58
C ASP A 473 5.57 1.18 -21.23
N GLY A 474 4.37 1.57 -20.81
CA GLY A 474 3.26 0.66 -20.48
C GLY A 474 3.05 0.52 -18.97
N TRP A 475 2.83 -0.69 -18.48
CA TRP A 475 2.54 -0.94 -17.06
C TRP A 475 3.72 -0.68 -16.14
N GLN A 476 3.49 0.18 -15.15
CA GLN A 476 4.43 0.54 -14.09
C GLN A 476 3.88 0.10 -12.73
N ALA A 477 4.63 -0.72 -11.99
CA ALA A 477 4.32 -1.11 -10.63
C ALA A 477 4.52 0.08 -9.67
N LEU A 478 3.53 0.32 -8.81
CA LEU A 478 3.46 1.37 -7.81
C LEU A 478 2.96 0.73 -6.52
N ASP A 479 3.76 0.76 -5.46
CA ASP A 479 3.36 0.17 -4.19
C ASP A 479 3.19 1.24 -3.10
N PRO A 480 1.94 1.54 -2.69
CA PRO A 480 1.64 2.48 -1.61
C PRO A 480 1.89 1.87 -0.22
N THR A 481 2.32 0.61 -0.14
CA THR A 481 2.72 -0.05 1.10
C THR A 481 4.20 0.20 1.35
N PRO A 482 4.58 0.99 2.35
CA PRO A 482 5.96 1.25 2.71
C PRO A 482 6.54 0.02 3.34
N GLN A 483 7.42 -0.51 2.53
CA GLN A 483 8.30 -1.60 2.81
C GLN A 483 9.70 -1.00 2.97
N GLU A 484 10.12 -0.18 1.99
CA GLU A 484 11.37 0.58 2.01
C GLU A 484 11.19 2.08 1.73
N ARG A 485 12.20 2.88 2.07
CA ARG A 485 12.27 4.30 1.68
C ARG A 485 12.97 4.44 0.34
N SER A 486 12.34 5.17 -0.58
CA SER A 486 12.91 5.57 -1.87
C SER A 486 13.14 7.08 -1.86
N ASP A 487 14.37 7.52 -2.11
CA ASP A 487 14.79 8.94 -2.01
C ASP A 487 14.38 9.62 -0.69
N GLY A 488 14.46 8.88 0.43
CA GLY A 488 14.11 9.37 1.76
C GLY A 488 12.61 9.36 2.10
N VAL A 489 11.75 9.10 1.11
CA VAL A 489 10.27 9.04 1.26
C VAL A 489 9.79 7.60 1.20
N TYR A 490 8.80 7.28 2.03
CA TYR A 490 8.12 5.99 2.01
C TYR A 490 7.20 5.86 0.78
N CYS A 491 7.78 5.42 -0.34
CA CYS A 491 7.07 5.16 -1.59
C CYS A 491 7.84 4.14 -2.42
N CYS A 492 7.16 3.48 -3.35
CA CYS A 492 7.78 2.56 -4.29
C CYS A 492 7.18 2.77 -5.70
N GLY A 493 8.06 2.89 -6.70
CA GLY A 493 7.70 3.08 -8.10
C GLY A 493 7.50 4.55 -8.51
N PRO A 494 7.08 4.81 -9.77
CA PRO A 494 6.70 3.83 -10.78
C PRO A 494 7.88 3.01 -11.32
N CYS A 495 7.79 1.70 -11.17
CA CYS A 495 8.79 0.74 -11.64
C CYS A 495 8.30 0.06 -12.93
N PRO A 496 9.03 0.06 -14.05
CA PRO A 496 8.58 -0.64 -15.24
C PRO A 496 8.47 -2.14 -14.98
N VAL A 497 7.28 -2.73 -15.17
CA VAL A 497 7.07 -4.18 -14.99
C VAL A 497 8.01 -4.98 -15.90
N LYS A 498 8.31 -4.44 -17.08
CA LYS A 498 9.30 -5.02 -17.99
C LYS A 498 10.73 -5.01 -17.42
N ALA A 499 11.13 -3.96 -16.71
CA ALA A 499 12.46 -3.92 -16.08
C ALA A 499 12.58 -5.01 -15.02
N VAL A 500 11.51 -5.25 -14.26
CA VAL A 500 11.43 -6.36 -13.30
C VAL A 500 11.56 -7.71 -14.03
N ARG A 501 10.78 -7.92 -15.10
CA ARG A 501 10.83 -9.16 -15.89
C ARG A 501 12.21 -9.44 -16.47
N ASP A 502 12.87 -8.42 -16.98
CA ASP A 502 14.11 -8.54 -17.74
C ASP A 502 15.37 -8.36 -16.84
N GLY A 503 15.21 -8.19 -15.53
CA GLY A 503 16.30 -8.11 -14.55
C GLY A 503 17.07 -6.79 -14.56
N ASP A 504 16.46 -5.71 -15.05
CA ASP A 504 17.04 -4.37 -15.13
C ASP A 504 16.87 -3.61 -13.80
N VAL A 505 17.42 -4.18 -12.72
CA VAL A 505 17.24 -3.71 -11.33
C VAL A 505 17.80 -2.32 -11.03
N GLY A 506 18.64 -1.77 -11.90
CA GLY A 506 19.16 -0.40 -11.80
C GLY A 506 18.21 0.67 -12.37
N MET A 507 17.08 0.28 -12.97
CA MET A 507 16.12 1.24 -13.52
C MET A 507 15.35 1.97 -12.43
N LYS A 508 15.11 3.26 -12.67
CA LYS A 508 14.24 4.04 -11.79
C LYS A 508 12.77 3.65 -12.03
N TYR A 509 11.94 3.52 -11.01
CA TYR A 509 12.26 3.62 -9.58
C TYR A 509 12.21 2.23 -8.95
N ASP A 510 13.01 2.02 -7.90
CA ASP A 510 12.87 0.87 -6.98
C ASP A 510 12.88 -0.52 -7.64
N ALA A 511 13.48 -0.66 -8.83
CA ALA A 511 13.42 -1.90 -9.59
C ALA A 511 14.07 -3.09 -8.87
N ALA A 512 15.16 -2.88 -8.14
CA ALA A 512 15.75 -3.92 -7.29
C ALA A 512 14.78 -4.42 -6.22
N PHE A 513 14.05 -3.51 -5.57
CA PHE A 513 13.09 -3.85 -4.53
C PHE A 513 11.90 -4.63 -5.13
N VAL A 514 11.24 -4.11 -6.17
CA VAL A 514 10.12 -4.81 -6.82
C VAL A 514 10.56 -6.15 -7.42
N PHE A 515 11.79 -6.24 -7.95
CA PHE A 515 12.35 -7.50 -8.42
C PHE A 515 12.50 -8.52 -7.29
N SER A 516 12.99 -8.11 -6.12
CA SER A 516 13.12 -8.98 -4.96
C SER A 516 11.75 -9.55 -4.52
N GLU A 517 10.69 -8.74 -4.52
CA GLU A 517 9.35 -9.17 -4.09
C GLU A 517 8.80 -10.38 -4.85
N VAL A 518 9.19 -10.52 -6.12
CA VAL A 518 8.69 -11.55 -7.03
C VAL A 518 9.72 -12.63 -7.38
N ASN A 519 11.00 -12.43 -7.05
CA ASN A 519 12.07 -13.35 -7.45
C ASN A 519 12.97 -13.83 -6.30
N ALA A 520 12.86 -13.33 -5.06
CA ALA A 520 13.79 -13.73 -4.00
C ALA A 520 13.80 -15.24 -3.73
N ASP A 521 14.96 -15.79 -3.40
CA ASP A 521 15.07 -17.16 -2.91
C ASP A 521 14.70 -17.24 -1.43
N LEU A 522 14.02 -18.32 -1.04
CA LEU A 522 13.81 -18.59 0.37
C LEU A 522 14.86 -19.57 0.89
N VAL A 523 15.71 -19.11 1.80
CA VAL A 523 16.72 -19.95 2.44
C VAL A 523 16.33 -20.16 3.89
N THR A 524 16.26 -21.42 4.33
CA THR A 524 15.98 -21.74 5.73
C THR A 524 17.23 -22.31 6.38
N TRP A 525 17.53 -21.80 7.57
CA TRP A 525 18.67 -22.17 8.37
C TRP A 525 18.22 -22.67 9.73
N ILE A 526 18.91 -23.68 10.24
CA ILE A 526 18.91 -24.03 11.66
C ILE A 526 20.14 -23.37 12.30
N VAL A 527 19.91 -22.62 13.36
CA VAL A 527 20.93 -21.97 14.18
C VAL A 527 21.10 -22.78 15.45
N TYR A 528 22.30 -23.32 15.66
CA TYR A 528 22.64 -24.12 16.82
C TYR A 528 23.10 -23.23 18.00
N PRO A 529 23.09 -23.75 19.25
CA PRO A 529 23.48 -22.98 20.44
C PRO A 529 24.90 -22.41 20.41
N ASP A 530 25.80 -22.99 19.61
CA ASP A 530 27.17 -22.52 19.38
C ASP A 530 27.27 -21.37 18.36
N GLY A 531 26.15 -20.98 17.74
CA GLY A 531 26.07 -19.96 16.70
C GLY A 531 26.32 -20.47 15.28
N GLN A 532 26.63 -21.76 15.11
CA GLN A 532 26.76 -22.38 13.79
C GLN A 532 25.39 -22.39 13.09
N ARG A 533 25.41 -22.18 11.76
CA ARG A 533 24.20 -22.24 10.92
C ARG A 533 24.32 -23.38 9.93
N SER A 534 23.25 -24.17 9.78
CA SER A 534 23.12 -25.16 8.73
C SER A 534 21.96 -24.80 7.82
N GLN A 535 22.21 -24.77 6.51
CA GLN A 535 21.18 -24.56 5.50
C GLN A 535 20.36 -25.84 5.37
N VAL A 536 19.08 -25.79 5.72
CA VAL A 536 18.17 -26.95 5.73
C VAL A 536 17.14 -26.92 4.60
N SER A 537 16.95 -25.75 3.98
CA SER A 537 16.08 -25.61 2.81
C SER A 537 16.54 -24.47 1.93
N LEU A 538 16.42 -24.66 0.62
CA LEU A 538 16.53 -23.59 -0.38
C LEU A 538 15.38 -23.77 -1.35
N ASN A 539 14.51 -22.78 -1.40
CA ASN A 539 13.33 -22.80 -2.23
C ASN A 539 13.36 -21.62 -3.20
N GLN A 540 13.71 -21.95 -4.44
CA GLN A 540 13.88 -21.01 -5.55
C GLN A 540 12.61 -20.83 -6.39
N LYS A 541 11.50 -21.47 -5.99
CA LYS A 541 10.28 -21.62 -6.80
C LYS A 541 9.01 -21.10 -6.11
N THR A 542 9.17 -20.54 -4.92
CA THR A 542 8.02 -20.19 -4.08
C THR A 542 7.69 -18.73 -4.12
N VAL A 543 8.64 -17.82 -4.27
CA VAL A 543 8.34 -16.39 -4.28
C VAL A 543 7.72 -15.97 -5.61
N GLY A 544 6.78 -15.01 -5.57
CA GLY A 544 6.25 -14.41 -6.80
C GLY A 544 5.27 -15.30 -7.55
N ARG A 545 4.26 -15.86 -6.89
CA ARG A 545 3.35 -16.84 -7.50
C ARG A 545 1.99 -16.25 -7.80
N ASN A 546 1.36 -16.79 -8.86
CA ASN A 546 -0.01 -16.46 -9.28
C ASN A 546 -0.30 -14.95 -9.20
N ILE A 547 0.62 -14.13 -9.72
CA ILE A 547 0.47 -12.67 -9.68
C ILE A 547 -0.81 -12.34 -10.44
N SER A 548 -1.78 -11.75 -9.74
CA SER A 548 -3.17 -11.73 -10.15
C SER A 548 -3.73 -10.34 -10.25
N THR A 549 -4.58 -10.11 -11.25
CA THR A 549 -5.42 -8.92 -11.38
C THR A 549 -6.82 -9.29 -11.83
N LYS A 550 -7.77 -8.36 -11.74
CA LYS A 550 -9.13 -8.57 -12.23
C LYS A 550 -9.12 -8.54 -13.76
N SER A 551 -9.81 -9.49 -14.39
CA SER A 551 -9.97 -9.48 -15.83
C SER A 551 -10.86 -8.34 -16.32
N VAL A 552 -10.59 -7.89 -17.54
CA VAL A 552 -11.36 -6.88 -18.28
C VAL A 552 -12.77 -7.37 -18.63
N TYR A 553 -12.96 -8.67 -18.88
CA TYR A 553 -14.27 -9.17 -19.35
C TYR A 553 -15.16 -9.75 -18.24
N GLY A 554 -14.80 -9.56 -16.96
CA GLY A 554 -15.65 -10.02 -15.86
C GLY A 554 -14.95 -10.15 -14.51
N ASP A 555 -15.69 -10.70 -13.54
CA ASP A 555 -15.21 -10.93 -12.18
C ASP A 555 -14.44 -12.26 -12.07
N TYR A 556 -13.40 -12.42 -12.88
CA TYR A 556 -12.53 -13.58 -12.82
C TYR A 556 -11.05 -13.17 -12.79
N ARG A 557 -10.24 -14.09 -12.27
CA ARG A 557 -8.81 -13.89 -12.05
C ARG A 557 -8.05 -13.98 -13.36
N GLU A 558 -7.28 -12.94 -13.65
CA GLU A 558 -6.27 -12.96 -14.69
C GLU A 558 -4.90 -13.17 -14.05
N ASP A 559 -4.18 -14.19 -14.53
CA ASP A 559 -2.81 -14.47 -14.10
C ASP A 559 -1.81 -13.71 -14.99
N ILE A 560 -1.10 -12.77 -14.38
CA ILE A 560 -0.11 -11.90 -15.02
C ILE A 560 1.32 -12.23 -14.57
N THR A 561 1.58 -13.41 -13.97
CA THR A 561 2.92 -13.80 -13.49
C THR A 561 3.98 -13.70 -14.59
N LYS A 562 3.61 -14.10 -15.82
CA LYS A 562 4.49 -14.03 -17.00
C LYS A 562 4.93 -12.60 -17.38
N HIS A 563 4.23 -11.58 -16.89
CA HIS A 563 4.61 -10.19 -17.12
C HIS A 563 5.75 -9.75 -16.19
N TYR A 564 5.89 -10.39 -15.03
CA TYR A 564 6.88 -10.07 -14.00
C TYR A 564 8.10 -10.99 -14.00
N LYS A 565 7.96 -12.25 -14.44
CA LYS A 565 9.08 -13.20 -14.48
C LYS A 565 8.93 -14.23 -15.58
N TYR A 566 10.06 -14.75 -16.04
CA TYR A 566 10.11 -15.88 -16.98
C TYR A 566 9.72 -17.19 -16.26
N PRO A 567 9.29 -18.23 -17.01
CA PRO A 567 8.92 -19.51 -16.40
C PRO A 567 10.04 -20.11 -15.57
N GLU A 568 9.69 -20.64 -14.40
CA GLU A 568 10.64 -21.22 -13.46
C GLU A 568 11.38 -22.43 -14.07
N GLY A 569 12.70 -22.45 -13.91
CA GLY A 569 13.59 -23.43 -14.51
C GLY A 569 13.99 -23.15 -15.96
N SER A 570 13.50 -22.07 -16.58
CA SER A 570 13.89 -21.70 -17.94
C SER A 570 15.32 -21.12 -17.99
N VAL A 571 16.00 -21.26 -19.13
CA VAL A 571 17.31 -20.63 -19.36
C VAL A 571 17.22 -19.12 -19.17
N LYS A 572 16.13 -18.51 -19.68
CA LYS A 572 15.91 -17.06 -19.62
C LYS A 572 15.74 -16.55 -18.19
N GLU A 573 15.04 -17.29 -17.33
CA GLU A 573 14.96 -16.98 -15.90
C GLU A 573 16.38 -16.91 -15.31
N ARG A 574 17.21 -17.93 -15.51
CA ARG A 574 18.56 -17.96 -14.92
C ARG A 574 19.44 -16.81 -15.39
N GLU A 575 19.42 -16.49 -16.69
CA GLU A 575 20.12 -15.32 -17.24
C GLU A 575 19.68 -14.00 -16.57
N VAL A 576 18.37 -13.82 -16.36
CA VAL A 576 17.80 -12.63 -15.73
C VAL A 576 18.23 -12.49 -14.27
N TYR A 577 18.25 -13.61 -13.54
CA TYR A 577 18.71 -13.64 -12.16
C TYR A 577 20.21 -13.31 -12.05
N GLU A 578 21.05 -13.87 -12.91
CA GLU A 578 22.49 -13.53 -12.97
C GLU A 578 22.69 -12.05 -13.29
N LYS A 579 21.95 -11.52 -14.27
CA LYS A 579 21.97 -10.11 -14.64
C LYS A 579 21.57 -9.19 -13.47
N ALA A 580 20.59 -9.59 -12.68
CA ALA A 580 20.15 -8.86 -11.49
C ALA A 580 21.17 -8.89 -10.33
N GLY A 581 22.31 -9.57 -10.49
CA GLY A 581 23.37 -9.64 -9.48
C GLY A 581 23.22 -10.82 -8.51
N ARG A 582 22.32 -11.77 -8.77
CA ARG A 582 22.14 -12.96 -7.93
C ARG A 582 23.38 -13.87 -8.02
N ARG A 583 23.99 -14.19 -6.89
CA ARG A 583 24.88 -15.35 -6.78
C ARG A 583 24.00 -16.59 -6.71
N VAL A 584 24.23 -17.58 -7.58
CA VAL A 584 23.50 -18.85 -7.51
C VAL A 584 23.89 -19.57 -6.23
N THR A 585 23.07 -19.44 -5.19
CA THR A 585 23.21 -20.25 -3.97
C THR A 585 22.87 -21.68 -4.34
N GLN A 586 23.86 -22.57 -4.33
CA GLN A 586 23.63 -24.01 -4.48
C GLN A 586 23.40 -24.61 -3.10
N LEU A 587 22.42 -25.52 -3.00
CA LEU A 587 22.39 -26.47 -1.89
C LEU A 587 23.68 -27.29 -1.96
N ASN A 588 24.54 -27.16 -0.96
CA ASN A 588 25.67 -28.05 -0.80
C ASN A 588 25.13 -29.40 -0.31
N GLY A 589 24.89 -30.37 -1.21
CA GLY A 589 24.49 -31.72 -0.83
C GLY A 589 23.91 -32.56 -1.96
N ALA A 590 24.07 -33.89 -1.88
CA ALA A 590 23.38 -34.84 -2.74
C ALA A 590 21.87 -34.86 -2.40
N PRO A 591 20.97 -35.23 -3.34
CA PRO A 591 19.55 -35.39 -3.02
C PRO A 591 19.37 -36.37 -1.85
N GLY A 592 18.69 -35.91 -0.79
CA GLY A 592 18.49 -36.67 0.44
C GLY A 592 17.64 -37.93 0.22
N GLN A 593 17.87 -38.95 1.06
CA GLN A 593 17.15 -40.23 1.03
C GLN A 593 15.67 -40.12 1.41
N LEU A 594 15.30 -39.08 2.18
CA LEU A 594 13.95 -38.85 2.66
C LEU A 594 13.34 -37.62 1.98
N GLU A 595 12.05 -37.66 1.68
CA GLU A 595 11.25 -36.51 1.24
C GLU A 595 10.10 -36.26 2.22
N LEU A 596 9.79 -34.99 2.46
CA LEU A 596 8.69 -34.55 3.33
C LEU A 596 7.59 -33.88 2.50
N LYS A 597 6.33 -34.23 2.75
CA LYS A 597 5.13 -33.64 2.11
C LYS A 597 4.05 -33.34 3.15
N ILE A 598 3.52 -32.12 3.21
CA ILE A 598 2.34 -31.76 4.02
C ILE A 598 1.12 -31.68 3.11
N LYS A 599 0.02 -32.33 3.48
CA LYS A 599 -1.26 -32.33 2.78
C LYS A 599 -2.38 -31.96 3.74
N HIS A 600 -3.35 -31.18 3.26
CA HIS A 600 -4.56 -30.86 4.01
C HIS A 600 -5.75 -30.78 3.07
N ALA A 601 -6.95 -31.01 3.61
CA ALA A 601 -8.19 -30.65 2.95
C ALA A 601 -8.47 -29.15 3.14
N GLN A 602 -9.45 -28.61 2.40
CA GLN A 602 -9.94 -27.27 2.67
C GLN A 602 -10.56 -27.21 4.07
N ALA A 603 -10.01 -26.36 4.93
CA ALA A 603 -10.48 -26.19 6.29
C ALA A 603 -11.51 -25.05 6.37
N ILE A 604 -12.49 -25.18 7.25
CA ILE A 604 -13.53 -24.17 7.51
C ILE A 604 -13.33 -23.62 8.92
N LEU A 605 -13.35 -22.30 9.08
CA LEU A 605 -13.23 -21.69 10.41
C LEU A 605 -14.37 -22.19 11.32
N GLY A 606 -14.02 -22.67 12.52
CA GLY A 606 -14.98 -23.23 13.47
C GLY A 606 -15.01 -24.76 13.51
N THR A 607 -14.40 -25.43 12.54
CA THR A 607 -14.42 -26.89 12.42
C THR A 607 -13.10 -27.53 12.84
N ASP A 608 -13.16 -28.79 13.27
CA ASP A 608 -11.97 -29.61 13.46
C ASP A 608 -11.55 -30.24 12.12
N PHE A 609 -10.25 -30.23 11.82
CA PHE A 609 -9.73 -30.77 10.56
C PHE A 609 -8.38 -31.48 10.72
N ASP A 610 -8.03 -32.29 9.73
CA ASP A 610 -6.81 -33.10 9.72
C ASP A 610 -5.76 -32.54 8.77
N VAL A 611 -4.51 -32.55 9.22
CA VAL A 611 -3.33 -32.31 8.39
C VAL A 611 -2.50 -33.60 8.36
N ILE A 612 -2.10 -34.02 7.16
CA ILE A 612 -1.37 -35.26 6.93
C ILE A 612 0.06 -34.91 6.54
N VAL A 613 1.03 -35.39 7.32
CA VAL A 613 2.46 -35.26 7.04
C VAL A 613 2.96 -36.61 6.53
N GLU A 614 3.44 -36.63 5.29
CA GLU A 614 3.97 -37.83 4.64
C GLU A 614 5.51 -37.75 4.58
N VAL A 615 6.17 -38.80 5.05
CA VAL A 615 7.62 -38.98 4.93
C VAL A 615 7.88 -40.12 3.96
N HIS A 616 8.47 -39.84 2.80
CA HIS A 616 8.78 -40.82 1.77
C HIS A 616 10.27 -41.18 1.82
N ASN A 617 10.61 -42.46 1.91
CA ASN A 617 11.98 -42.93 1.81
C ASN A 617 12.25 -43.45 0.39
N VAL A 618 13.02 -42.69 -0.38
CA VAL A 618 13.39 -43.04 -1.76
C VAL A 618 14.68 -43.83 -1.83
N GLY A 619 15.33 -44.11 -0.69
CA GLY A 619 16.53 -44.93 -0.61
C GLY A 619 16.26 -46.43 -0.51
N GLY A 620 17.35 -47.19 -0.54
CA GLY A 620 17.34 -48.65 -0.51
C GLY A 620 17.33 -49.27 0.89
N GLU A 621 17.45 -48.47 1.95
CA GLU A 621 17.57 -48.93 3.34
C GLU A 621 16.51 -48.30 4.25
N ASP A 622 16.11 -49.02 5.29
CA ASP A 622 15.21 -48.51 6.33
C ASP A 622 15.90 -47.39 7.11
N THR A 623 15.24 -46.24 7.24
CA THR A 623 15.85 -45.05 7.83
C THR A 623 15.12 -44.64 9.11
N PRO A 624 15.78 -44.71 10.28
CA PRO A 624 15.27 -44.09 11.50
C PRO A 624 15.36 -42.55 11.40
N ALA A 625 14.29 -41.88 11.81
CA ALA A 625 14.20 -40.42 11.79
C ALA A 625 13.33 -39.90 12.94
N GLN A 626 13.54 -38.65 13.31
CA GLN A 626 12.69 -37.90 14.22
C GLN A 626 11.89 -36.87 13.43
N LEU A 627 10.57 -36.90 13.55
CA LEU A 627 9.65 -35.96 12.93
C LEU A 627 9.04 -35.06 14.01
N THR A 628 9.23 -33.74 13.88
CA THR A 628 8.58 -32.72 14.68
C THR A 628 7.63 -31.92 13.80
N VAL A 629 6.36 -31.85 14.18
CA VAL A 629 5.32 -31.08 13.48
C VAL A 629 4.76 -30.03 14.44
N THR A 630 4.65 -28.80 13.97
CA THR A 630 4.06 -27.67 14.70
C THR A 630 2.97 -27.03 13.87
N SER A 631 1.93 -26.55 14.54
CA SER A 631 0.87 -25.72 13.94
C SER A 631 0.79 -24.41 14.69
N ASN A 632 0.95 -23.30 13.98
CA ASN A 632 1.00 -21.95 14.54
C ASN A 632 -0.05 -21.07 13.87
N ALA A 633 -0.81 -20.32 14.67
CA ALA A 633 -1.62 -19.24 14.13
C ALA A 633 -0.71 -18.10 13.68
N VAL A 634 -0.94 -17.59 12.47
CA VAL A 634 -0.16 -16.50 11.88
C VAL A 634 -1.09 -15.45 11.27
N THR A 635 -0.58 -14.23 11.07
CA THR A 635 -1.22 -13.24 10.19
C THR A 635 -0.80 -13.45 8.73
N TYR A 636 -1.47 -12.77 7.80
CA TYR A 636 -1.10 -12.87 6.37
C TYR A 636 0.33 -12.38 6.07
N ASN A 637 0.85 -11.43 6.86
CA ASN A 637 2.24 -10.97 6.77
C ASN A 637 3.21 -11.78 7.66
N SER A 638 2.84 -13.01 8.01
CA SER A 638 3.70 -13.97 8.71
C SER A 638 4.08 -13.62 10.16
N LEU A 639 3.30 -12.79 10.86
CA LEU A 639 3.48 -12.57 12.29
C LEU A 639 2.92 -13.76 13.07
N HIS A 640 3.73 -14.34 13.95
CA HIS A 640 3.32 -15.40 14.86
C HIS A 640 2.32 -14.87 15.91
N ARG A 641 1.25 -15.63 16.16
CA ARG A 641 0.22 -15.31 17.16
C ARG A 641 0.15 -16.31 18.30
N GLY A 642 0.40 -17.58 18.01
CA GLY A 642 0.39 -18.63 19.02
C GLY A 642 0.57 -20.01 18.43
N GLU A 643 1.25 -20.89 19.16
CA GLU A 643 1.35 -22.31 18.83
C GLU A 643 0.04 -23.01 19.22
N CYS A 644 -0.67 -23.57 18.25
CA CYS A 644 -1.94 -24.27 18.47
C CYS A 644 -1.68 -25.70 18.97
N GLN A 645 -0.63 -26.35 18.46
CA GLN A 645 -0.29 -27.73 18.79
C GLN A 645 1.12 -28.06 18.27
N ARG A 646 1.81 -28.95 18.98
CA ARG A 646 3.12 -29.52 18.63
C ARG A 646 3.11 -31.02 18.86
N ARG A 647 3.80 -31.76 17.99
CA ARG A 647 3.97 -33.20 18.13
C ARG A 647 5.34 -33.61 17.62
N THR A 648 6.05 -34.41 18.41
CA THR A 648 7.32 -35.04 18.01
C THR A 648 7.17 -36.55 18.08
N ALA A 649 7.65 -37.25 17.06
CA ALA A 649 7.60 -38.70 16.97
C ALA A 649 8.93 -39.24 16.41
N SER A 650 9.45 -40.27 17.05
CA SER A 650 10.53 -41.10 16.47
C SER A 650 9.89 -42.17 15.59
N LEU A 651 10.37 -42.31 14.36
CA LEU A 651 9.82 -43.22 13.37
C LEU A 651 10.92 -43.90 12.56
N THR A 652 10.61 -45.06 11.99
CA THR A 652 11.49 -45.74 11.03
C THR A 652 10.73 -45.87 9.73
N VAL A 653 11.20 -45.21 8.66
CA VAL A 653 10.56 -45.27 7.35
C VAL A 653 11.23 -46.37 6.53
N PRO A 654 10.50 -47.44 6.16
CA PRO A 654 11.09 -48.53 5.39
C PRO A 654 11.55 -48.06 4.01
N ALA A 655 12.54 -48.74 3.44
CA ALA A 655 13.03 -48.48 2.09
C ALA A 655 11.88 -48.48 1.06
N GLN A 656 11.88 -47.51 0.13
CA GLN A 656 10.88 -47.36 -0.92
C GLN A 656 9.42 -47.25 -0.43
N LYS A 657 9.21 -46.89 0.84
CA LYS A 657 7.87 -46.70 1.43
C LYS A 657 7.68 -45.28 1.97
N ALA A 658 6.42 -44.98 2.26
CA ALA A 658 6.03 -43.73 2.90
C ALA A 658 5.37 -43.98 4.26
N HIS A 659 5.76 -43.21 5.26
CA HIS A 659 5.05 -43.09 6.54
C HIS A 659 4.07 -41.92 6.49
N LYS A 660 2.91 -42.05 7.14
CA LYS A 660 1.91 -40.98 7.23
C LYS A 660 1.60 -40.70 8.69
N GLU A 661 1.78 -39.44 9.08
CA GLU A 661 1.42 -38.95 10.40
C GLU A 661 0.24 -37.99 10.28
N VAL A 662 -0.81 -38.19 11.09
CA VAL A 662 -2.00 -37.33 11.08
C VAL A 662 -2.00 -36.43 12.30
N MET A 663 -2.22 -35.13 12.07
CA MET A 663 -2.36 -34.10 13.09
C MET A 663 -3.78 -33.52 13.03
N ARG A 664 -4.60 -33.85 14.05
CA ARG A 664 -5.96 -33.33 14.21
C ARG A 664 -5.92 -31.95 14.86
N LEU A 665 -6.24 -30.90 14.12
CA LEU A 665 -6.39 -29.54 14.64
C LEU A 665 -7.83 -29.31 15.07
N ARG A 666 -8.03 -28.97 16.34
CA ARG A 666 -9.34 -28.75 16.94
C ARG A 666 -9.61 -27.27 17.18
N TYR A 667 -10.86 -26.83 17.01
CA TYR A 667 -11.23 -25.42 17.16
C TYR A 667 -10.99 -24.90 18.58
N ASP A 668 -11.18 -25.72 19.60
CA ASP A 668 -10.88 -25.38 20.99
C ASP A 668 -9.39 -25.01 21.21
N HIS A 669 -8.48 -25.54 20.40
CA HIS A 669 -7.06 -25.22 20.42
C HIS A 669 -6.73 -23.99 19.56
N TYR A 670 -7.10 -23.99 18.27
CA TYR A 670 -6.68 -22.93 17.37
C TYR A 670 -7.55 -21.67 17.45
N GLY A 671 -8.81 -21.78 17.88
CA GLY A 671 -9.79 -20.68 17.89
C GLY A 671 -9.49 -19.55 18.90
N ALA A 672 -8.53 -19.76 19.80
CA ALA A 672 -8.03 -18.73 20.71
C ALA A 672 -6.83 -17.95 20.14
N CYS A 673 -6.10 -18.52 19.19
CA CYS A 673 -4.86 -17.95 18.66
C CYS A 673 -5.00 -17.42 17.23
N VAL A 674 -5.98 -17.94 16.47
CA VAL A 674 -6.21 -17.57 15.07
C VAL A 674 -6.49 -16.06 14.95
N SER A 675 -5.81 -15.42 14.01
CA SER A 675 -5.97 -13.99 13.72
C SER A 675 -7.21 -13.73 12.85
N GLU A 676 -7.51 -12.45 12.62
CA GLU A 676 -8.54 -12.02 11.68
C GLU A 676 -8.30 -12.50 10.23
N HIS A 677 -7.07 -12.88 9.89
CA HIS A 677 -6.71 -13.41 8.57
C HIS A 677 -6.97 -14.92 8.43
N ASN A 678 -7.40 -15.59 9.51
CA ASN A 678 -7.81 -17.00 9.49
C ASN A 678 -6.77 -17.97 8.92
N LEU A 679 -5.49 -17.80 9.30
CA LEU A 679 -4.37 -18.55 8.73
C LEU A 679 -3.64 -19.39 9.79
N ILE A 680 -3.40 -20.66 9.47
CA ILE A 680 -2.60 -21.58 10.30
C ILE A 680 -1.40 -22.06 9.49
N ARG A 681 -0.20 -21.84 10.01
CA ARG A 681 1.05 -22.34 9.47
C ARG A 681 1.38 -23.69 10.08
N VAL A 682 1.56 -24.71 9.24
CA VAL A 682 2.07 -26.01 9.66
C VAL A 682 3.50 -26.16 9.18
N THR A 683 4.41 -26.38 10.13
CA THR A 683 5.84 -26.59 9.86
C THR A 683 6.24 -27.97 10.35
N ALA A 684 6.84 -28.76 9.47
CA ALA A 684 7.34 -30.10 9.75
C ALA A 684 8.86 -30.15 9.55
N LEU A 685 9.57 -30.67 10.55
CA LEU A 685 11.02 -30.87 10.58
C LEU A 685 11.30 -32.36 10.71
N LEU A 686 12.10 -32.89 9.81
CA LEU A 686 12.51 -34.28 9.79
C LEU A 686 14.03 -34.37 9.88
N GLN A 687 14.52 -35.07 10.91
CA GLN A 687 15.94 -35.30 11.14
C GLN A 687 16.22 -36.80 11.06
N ALA A 688 17.02 -37.24 10.09
CA ALA A 688 17.45 -38.63 10.00
C ALA A 688 18.48 -38.92 11.09
N SER A 689 18.41 -40.08 11.74
CA SER A 689 19.39 -40.41 12.81
C SER A 689 20.80 -40.72 12.27
N SER A 690 20.90 -41.02 10.97
CA SER A 690 22.15 -41.40 10.29
C SER A 690 22.81 -40.27 9.50
N GLN A 691 22.16 -39.11 9.34
CA GLN A 691 22.66 -37.98 8.55
C GLN A 691 22.51 -36.66 9.32
N PRO A 692 23.47 -35.72 9.18
CA PRO A 692 23.38 -34.41 9.82
C PRO A 692 22.33 -33.50 9.14
N ASP A 693 21.92 -33.85 7.92
CA ASP A 693 20.99 -33.04 7.13
C ASP A 693 19.57 -33.13 7.68
N VAL A 694 18.93 -31.97 7.78
CA VAL A 694 17.55 -31.83 8.27
C VAL A 694 16.66 -31.37 7.13
N ILE A 695 15.47 -31.94 7.02
CA ILE A 695 14.49 -31.59 6.00
C ILE A 695 13.37 -30.80 6.66
N LEU A 696 13.09 -29.60 6.15
CA LEU A 696 12.01 -28.74 6.65
C LEU A 696 11.00 -28.48 5.53
N GLN A 697 9.71 -28.58 5.87
CA GLN A 697 8.63 -28.15 5.00
C GLN A 697 7.60 -27.33 5.77
N GLU A 698 7.02 -26.34 5.08
CA GLU A 698 6.02 -25.44 5.63
C GLU A 698 4.85 -25.26 4.65
N VAL A 699 3.63 -25.18 5.19
CA VAL A 699 2.43 -24.80 4.44
C VAL A 699 1.56 -23.85 5.28
N ASN A 700 0.99 -22.84 4.64
CA ASN A 700 -0.01 -21.97 5.25
C ASN A 700 -1.40 -22.46 4.82
N ILE A 701 -2.26 -22.79 5.78
CA ILE A 701 -3.61 -23.29 5.60
C ILE A 701 -4.60 -22.16 5.87
N PRO A 702 -5.23 -21.56 4.84
CA PRO A 702 -6.30 -20.59 5.04
C PRO A 702 -7.60 -21.30 5.44
N LEU A 703 -8.21 -20.86 6.53
CA LEU A 703 -9.52 -21.32 6.95
C LEU A 703 -10.58 -20.55 6.17
N SER A 704 -11.42 -21.27 5.43
CA SER A 704 -12.51 -20.67 4.68
C SER A 704 -13.56 -20.06 5.61
N MET A 705 -14.04 -18.90 5.20
CA MET A 705 -15.04 -18.11 5.93
C MET A 705 -16.44 -18.40 5.40
N PRO A 706 -17.48 -18.28 6.26
CA PRO A 706 -18.85 -18.28 5.77
C PRO A 706 -19.07 -17.12 4.79
N GLN A 707 -20.07 -17.23 3.92
CA GLN A 707 -20.47 -16.14 3.04
C GLN A 707 -21.83 -15.59 3.47
N LEU A 708 -21.98 -14.25 3.40
CA LEU A 708 -23.29 -13.63 3.55
C LEU A 708 -24.10 -13.85 2.27
N HIS A 709 -25.35 -14.27 2.45
CA HIS A 709 -26.32 -14.33 1.37
C HIS A 709 -27.02 -12.97 1.29
N VAL A 710 -26.87 -12.29 0.14
CA VAL A 710 -27.48 -10.99 -0.12
C VAL A 710 -28.46 -11.13 -1.28
N LYS A 711 -29.75 -10.92 -0.99
CA LYS A 711 -30.83 -10.97 -2.00
C LYS A 711 -31.54 -9.63 -2.04
N VAL A 712 -31.54 -8.99 -3.21
CA VAL A 712 -32.27 -7.73 -3.43
C VAL A 712 -33.61 -8.03 -4.10
N VAL A 713 -34.68 -7.41 -3.58
CA VAL A 713 -36.06 -7.60 -4.03
C VAL A 713 -36.63 -6.26 -4.49
N GLY A 714 -37.31 -6.28 -5.63
CA GLY A 714 -37.92 -5.12 -6.29
C GLY A 714 -37.30 -4.84 -7.66
N ASP A 715 -37.97 -3.98 -8.44
CA ASP A 715 -37.45 -3.54 -9.74
C ASP A 715 -36.33 -2.50 -9.53
N ALA A 716 -35.13 -2.85 -9.99
CA ALA A 716 -33.97 -1.95 -9.91
C ALA A 716 -34.11 -0.82 -10.94
N VAL A 717 -34.70 0.29 -10.50
CA VAL A 717 -34.88 1.53 -11.27
C VAL A 717 -34.40 2.71 -10.43
N VAL A 718 -33.75 3.69 -11.06
CA VAL A 718 -33.27 4.91 -10.38
C VAL A 718 -34.42 5.57 -9.59
N SER A 719 -34.12 5.95 -8.34
CA SER A 719 -35.04 6.53 -7.36
C SER A 719 -36.19 5.63 -6.86
N GLN A 720 -36.31 4.40 -7.37
CA GLN A 720 -37.28 3.43 -6.88
C GLN A 720 -36.75 2.71 -5.65
N LYS A 721 -37.65 2.43 -4.68
CA LYS A 721 -37.29 1.78 -3.42
C LYS A 721 -37.03 0.28 -3.65
N LEU A 722 -35.86 -0.19 -3.20
CA LEU A 722 -35.48 -1.60 -3.15
C LEU A 722 -35.35 -2.08 -1.70
N ILE A 723 -35.39 -3.40 -1.51
CA ILE A 723 -35.15 -4.05 -0.21
C ILE A 723 -34.07 -5.13 -0.39
N ALA A 724 -32.95 -5.00 0.31
CA ALA A 724 -31.95 -6.05 0.46
C ALA A 724 -32.26 -6.91 1.69
N HIS A 725 -32.27 -8.22 1.50
CA HIS A 725 -32.31 -9.25 2.54
C HIS A 725 -30.90 -9.81 2.69
N ILE A 726 -30.34 -9.72 3.90
CA ILE A 726 -28.97 -10.13 4.21
C ILE A 726 -29.05 -11.22 5.28
N SER A 727 -28.36 -12.34 5.08
CA SER A 727 -28.39 -13.44 6.05
C SER A 727 -27.14 -14.32 6.02
N PHE A 728 -26.80 -14.90 7.17
CA PHE A 728 -25.83 -16.00 7.25
C PHE A 728 -26.11 -16.87 8.48
N THR A 729 -25.45 -18.03 8.53
CA THR A 729 -25.52 -18.99 9.64
C THR A 729 -24.21 -18.95 10.41
N ASN A 730 -24.25 -18.84 11.74
CA ASN A 730 -23.04 -18.87 12.56
C ASN A 730 -22.32 -20.23 12.47
N PRO A 731 -21.12 -20.32 11.87
CA PRO A 731 -20.40 -21.59 11.72
C PRO A 731 -19.62 -21.98 12.98
N LEU A 732 -19.44 -21.07 13.94
CA LEU A 732 -18.60 -21.32 15.10
C LEU A 732 -19.37 -22.12 16.16
N PRO A 733 -18.68 -23.00 16.92
CA PRO A 733 -19.27 -23.73 18.03
C PRO A 733 -19.49 -22.85 19.28
N ILE A 734 -19.50 -21.52 19.11
CA ILE A 734 -19.66 -20.52 20.17
C ILE A 734 -20.65 -19.43 19.76
N THR A 735 -21.21 -18.74 20.74
CA THR A 735 -22.13 -17.62 20.52
C THR A 735 -21.37 -16.35 20.11
N LEU A 736 -21.81 -15.72 19.01
CA LEU A 736 -21.32 -14.41 18.55
C LEU A 736 -22.08 -13.27 19.24
N ARG A 737 -21.38 -12.20 19.59
CA ARG A 737 -21.93 -11.02 20.27
C ARG A 737 -21.58 -9.73 19.54
N GLY A 738 -22.48 -8.75 19.63
CA GLY A 738 -22.28 -7.43 19.06
C GLY A 738 -22.15 -7.43 17.53
N GLY A 739 -22.90 -8.29 16.85
CA GLY A 739 -22.84 -8.41 15.39
C GLY A 739 -23.29 -7.13 14.68
N VAL A 740 -22.51 -6.64 13.73
CA VAL A 740 -22.81 -5.44 12.92
C VAL A 740 -22.67 -5.77 11.45
N PHE A 741 -23.68 -5.44 10.65
CA PHE A 741 -23.62 -5.47 9.20
C PHE A 741 -23.29 -4.07 8.67
N THR A 742 -22.25 -3.94 7.85
CA THR A 742 -21.90 -2.71 7.15
C THR A 742 -22.28 -2.88 5.68
N VAL A 743 -23.10 -1.99 5.12
CA VAL A 743 -23.63 -2.09 3.75
C VAL A 743 -23.31 -0.83 2.96
N GLU A 744 -22.77 -0.97 1.75
CA GLU A 744 -22.55 0.15 0.83
C GLU A 744 -22.65 -0.28 -0.65
N GLY A 745 -22.75 0.69 -1.55
CA GLY A 745 -22.57 0.47 -2.99
C GLY A 745 -22.64 1.77 -3.77
N ALA A 746 -21.64 2.05 -4.62
CA ALA A 746 -21.62 3.22 -5.50
C ALA A 746 -22.90 3.30 -6.34
N GLY A 747 -23.49 4.50 -6.39
CA GLY A 747 -24.79 4.70 -7.07
C GLY A 747 -26.00 3.95 -6.47
N LEU A 748 -25.85 3.24 -5.34
CA LEU A 748 -26.91 2.48 -4.67
C LEU A 748 -27.25 3.02 -3.29
N THR A 749 -26.26 3.11 -2.41
CA THR A 749 -26.41 3.61 -1.03
C THR A 749 -25.06 4.02 -0.47
N ALA A 750 -25.04 5.12 0.28
CA ALA A 750 -23.93 5.43 1.16
C ALA A 750 -23.73 4.32 2.22
N PRO A 751 -22.54 4.23 2.84
CA PRO A 751 -22.27 3.27 3.92
C PRO A 751 -23.25 3.40 5.07
N ARG A 752 -23.83 2.27 5.50
CA ARG A 752 -24.78 2.18 6.63
C ARG A 752 -24.47 0.96 7.50
N GLU A 753 -24.64 1.13 8.80
CA GLU A 753 -24.51 0.04 9.77
C GLU A 753 -25.89 -0.46 10.22
N LEU A 754 -26.05 -1.78 10.33
CA LEU A 754 -27.23 -2.45 10.86
C LEU A 754 -26.79 -3.38 11.98
N GLN A 755 -27.36 -3.20 13.17
CA GLN A 755 -27.10 -4.08 14.30
C GLN A 755 -27.80 -5.43 14.09
N ALA A 756 -27.14 -6.51 14.46
CA ALA A 756 -27.77 -7.81 14.56
C ALA A 756 -28.90 -7.77 15.60
N PRO A 757 -30.00 -8.51 15.40
CA PRO A 757 -31.16 -8.49 16.31
C PRO A 757 -30.86 -9.03 17.71
N GLY A 758 -29.72 -9.69 17.93
CA GLY A 758 -29.29 -10.23 19.21
C GLY A 758 -27.93 -10.94 19.11
N ASN A 759 -27.58 -11.68 20.16
CA ASN A 759 -26.47 -12.63 20.12
C ASN A 759 -26.85 -13.80 19.21
N ILE A 760 -25.88 -14.36 18.47
CA ILE A 760 -26.12 -15.41 17.48
C ILE A 760 -25.49 -16.71 17.99
N GLY A 761 -26.31 -17.68 18.37
CA GLY A 761 -25.89 -18.98 18.89
C GLY A 761 -25.18 -19.87 17.84
N PRO A 762 -24.52 -20.97 18.26
CA PRO A 762 -23.91 -21.92 17.34
C PRO A 762 -24.94 -22.50 16.36
N GLY A 763 -24.66 -22.42 15.06
CA GLY A 763 -25.57 -22.90 14.00
C GLY A 763 -26.85 -22.07 13.81
N GLU A 764 -27.00 -20.93 14.51
CA GLU A 764 -28.17 -20.05 14.36
C GLU A 764 -28.08 -19.19 13.09
N ASP A 765 -29.23 -19.00 12.43
CA ASP A 765 -29.40 -18.09 11.30
C ASP A 765 -29.70 -16.66 11.77
N VAL A 766 -28.96 -15.68 11.25
CA VAL A 766 -29.28 -14.27 11.42
C VAL A 766 -29.77 -13.67 10.09
N LYS A 767 -30.80 -12.80 10.16
CA LYS A 767 -31.40 -12.14 8.99
C LYS A 767 -31.68 -10.68 9.28
N VAL A 768 -31.20 -9.79 8.42
CA VAL A 768 -31.48 -8.34 8.47
C VAL A 768 -32.03 -7.85 7.13
N LYS A 769 -32.71 -6.70 7.15
CA LYS A 769 -33.26 -6.06 5.95
C LYS A 769 -32.80 -4.62 5.86
N LEU A 770 -32.40 -4.19 4.67
CA LEU A 770 -32.08 -2.80 4.35
C LEU A 770 -32.98 -2.30 3.24
N SER A 771 -33.52 -1.09 3.40
CA SER A 771 -34.15 -0.38 2.28
C SER A 771 -33.29 0.77 1.79
N PHE A 772 -33.16 0.88 0.47
CA PHE A 772 -32.36 1.89 -0.23
C PHE A 772 -33.02 2.27 -1.57
N LYS A 773 -32.50 3.32 -2.21
CA LYS A 773 -32.95 3.82 -3.51
C LYS A 773 -31.73 4.09 -4.39
N PRO A 774 -31.56 3.38 -5.53
CA PRO A 774 -30.48 3.65 -6.45
C PRO A 774 -30.49 5.08 -6.95
N THR A 775 -29.31 5.69 -7.09
CA THR A 775 -29.12 7.05 -7.60
C THR A 775 -28.57 7.08 -9.01
N ARG A 776 -27.88 6.02 -9.46
CA ARG A 776 -27.31 5.90 -10.81
C ARG A 776 -27.72 4.59 -11.48
N ALA A 777 -27.97 4.63 -12.79
CA ALA A 777 -28.27 3.47 -13.62
C ALA A 777 -27.00 2.65 -13.95
N GLY A 778 -27.17 1.48 -14.57
CA GLY A 778 -26.09 0.59 -15.00
C GLY A 778 -25.83 -0.59 -14.06
N LEU A 779 -24.74 -1.31 -14.31
CA LEU A 779 -24.28 -2.41 -13.47
C LEU A 779 -23.73 -1.85 -12.15
N ARG A 780 -24.27 -2.30 -11.02
CA ARG A 780 -23.92 -1.84 -9.67
C ARG A 780 -23.81 -3.03 -8.72
N LYS A 781 -22.98 -2.90 -7.68
CA LYS A 781 -22.79 -3.94 -6.67
C LYS A 781 -23.10 -3.41 -5.27
N LEU A 782 -23.96 -4.14 -4.56
CA LEU A 782 -24.23 -3.91 -3.15
C LEU A 782 -23.31 -4.82 -2.33
N MET A 783 -22.37 -4.23 -1.60
CA MET A 783 -21.40 -4.94 -0.77
C MET A 783 -21.85 -4.94 0.68
N VAL A 784 -21.63 -6.07 1.35
CA VAL A 784 -21.96 -6.26 2.75
C VAL A 784 -20.77 -6.88 3.47
N ASP A 785 -20.43 -6.31 4.61
CA ASP A 785 -19.50 -6.84 5.59
C ASP A 785 -20.26 -7.16 6.89
N PHE A 786 -19.86 -8.22 7.60
CA PHE A 786 -20.34 -8.53 8.94
C PHE A 786 -19.17 -8.81 9.89
N ASP A 787 -19.21 -8.12 11.02
CA ASP A 787 -18.26 -8.23 12.12
C ASP A 787 -18.97 -8.51 13.45
N ALA A 788 -18.37 -9.37 14.26
CA ALA A 788 -18.74 -9.66 15.64
C ALA A 788 -17.47 -9.84 16.51
N ASP A 789 -17.67 -10.14 17.79
CA ASP A 789 -16.57 -10.38 18.73
C ASP A 789 -15.61 -11.50 18.31
N ARG A 790 -16.13 -12.64 17.81
CA ARG A 790 -15.35 -13.85 17.48
C ARG A 790 -15.34 -14.24 16.00
N LEU A 791 -16.12 -13.54 15.17
CA LEU A 791 -16.20 -13.76 13.74
C LEU A 791 -16.18 -12.40 13.05
N ARG A 792 -15.17 -12.15 12.24
CA ARG A 792 -14.96 -10.88 11.54
C ARG A 792 -14.73 -11.13 10.06
N ASP A 793 -14.90 -10.09 9.24
CA ASP A 793 -14.59 -10.11 7.81
C ASP A 793 -15.51 -11.05 6.98
N VAL A 794 -16.76 -11.23 7.41
CA VAL A 794 -17.70 -12.07 6.65
C VAL A 794 -18.33 -11.24 5.54
N LYS A 795 -18.00 -11.55 4.28
CA LYS A 795 -18.42 -10.76 3.11
C LYS A 795 -19.64 -11.35 2.40
N GLY A 796 -20.40 -10.48 1.76
CA GLY A 796 -21.37 -10.84 0.72
C GLY A 796 -21.61 -9.72 -0.26
N ILE A 797 -22.16 -10.10 -1.42
CA ILE A 797 -22.40 -9.18 -2.51
C ILE A 797 -23.68 -9.51 -3.26
N ALA A 798 -24.34 -8.48 -3.79
CA ALA A 798 -25.39 -8.63 -4.78
C ALA A 798 -25.13 -7.70 -5.98
N THR A 799 -25.15 -8.27 -7.17
CA THR A 799 -25.01 -7.54 -8.44
C THR A 799 -26.38 -7.16 -8.98
N LEU A 800 -26.54 -5.90 -9.38
CA LEU A 800 -27.80 -5.32 -9.84
C LEU A 800 -27.58 -4.61 -11.17
N ILE A 801 -28.52 -4.73 -12.09
CA ILE A 801 -28.61 -3.86 -13.28
C ILE A 801 -29.72 -2.85 -12.99
N VAL A 802 -29.34 -1.61 -12.71
CA VAL A 802 -30.29 -0.52 -12.40
C VAL A 802 -30.68 0.16 -13.72
N ARG A 803 -31.98 0.26 -13.99
CA ARG A 803 -32.50 0.94 -15.18
C ARG A 803 -32.74 2.42 -14.92
N ASP A 804 -32.59 3.23 -15.96
CA ASP A 804 -33.03 4.63 -15.92
C ASP A 804 -34.55 4.73 -15.88
N ARG A 805 -35.04 5.82 -15.29
CA ARG A 805 -36.47 6.09 -15.21
C ARG A 805 -37.08 6.41 -16.58
N LEU A 806 -36.25 6.82 -17.55
CA LEU A 806 -36.66 7.25 -18.89
C LEU A 806 -36.82 6.09 -19.89
N THR A 807 -36.37 4.88 -19.56
CA THR A 807 -36.51 3.68 -20.42
C THR A 807 -37.72 2.81 -20.07
N VAL A 808 -38.62 3.30 -19.21
CA VAL A 808 -39.91 2.66 -18.91
C VAL A 808 -41.02 3.47 -19.59
N ASN A 809 -41.14 3.31 -20.90
CA ASN A 809 -42.34 3.61 -21.69
C ASN A 809 -42.45 2.60 -22.82
#